data_AF-A0A839I889-F1
#
_entry.id   AF-A0A839I889-F1
#
_cell.length_a   1.000
_cell.length_b   1.000
_cell.length_c   1.000
_cell.angle_alpha   90.00
_cell.angle_beta   90.00
_cell.angle_gamma   90.00
#
_symmetry.space_group_name_H-M   'P 1'
#
loop_
_entity.id
_entity.type
_entity.pdbx_description
1 polymer ?
#
loop_
_entity_poly.entity_id
_entity_poly.type
_entity_poly.pdbx_seq_one_letter_code
_entity_poly.pdbx_strand_id
1 'polypeptide(L)'
;MPQSKNATVSLANPTEIAYQSTSMDIWESKYCLKNKQGNRVDLSMDDTFKRVAKALSDLEQPAEQKQWNEQFLWALRNGAIPAGRITSNAGAFEHKPATSTINCTVSGTIVDSMDDILGKVHEAGLTLKAGCGIGYDFSTLRPRGAFVSGAGAYTSGPLSFMDIYDKMCFTVSSAGGRRGAQMGTMDIRHPDVIDFIRAKREDGRLRQFNLSLLITEDFVEAVKNQNDWQLIFPITLKEAKLDHMDLYSDNSVVWADWPVKEGFAENEEGLVACKVYRTMPAQNLWNIIMTSTYDYAEPGFILIDKVNQMNNNWFCEEIRATNPCGEQPLPPYGACLLGSINLTKFVRNPFTDTAFFDWGAYRNVVSIFTRMLDNVVEINQLPLEQQRHEIMHKRRHGMGFLGLGSTLTMLQHKYGSIESIGFTEQVAQEMAVTGWKSGLDLAAEKGSAPIMEESFIVTAKMLRQRPEMAEDGIKLGDKVKGKVLHAKYSRYMQQLAIIEPELVAKIIEQGVRFTHHSSIAPTGTISLSLANNASNGIEPSFAHHYTRNVIKTGKKSKESVDVYSYELLAYRALINDKAMPYSTNEENKLPDYFITADDITPQQHVAVQAAAQKWIDSSISKTANIPTDFPFEEFKDIYMDAYDKGLKGCTTFRFNPEVFQGVLVKEEDLENTTYCFTLEDGSTLEAKGNEKIEYDGEMHTAANLYDALKEGYYGKF
;
A
#
# COMPACT_ATOMS: atom_id res chain seq x y z
N MET A 1 46.42 8.29 2.83
CA MET A 1 46.76 9.67 2.45
C MET A 1 46.98 9.70 0.94
N PRO A 2 46.51 10.72 0.20
CA PRO A 2 46.18 12.07 0.64
C PRO A 2 44.67 12.32 0.79
N GLN A 3 44.35 13.20 1.74
CA GLN A 3 43.03 13.66 2.13
C GLN A 3 42.45 14.60 1.04
N SER A 4 41.31 14.24 0.44
CA SER A 4 40.50 15.19 -0.31
C SER A 4 39.68 16.02 0.68
N LYS A 5 40.02 17.30 0.80
CA LYS A 5 39.22 18.29 1.50
C LYS A 5 37.84 18.37 0.84
N ASN A 6 36.83 17.80 1.48
CA ASN A 6 35.44 18.09 1.17
C ASN A 6 35.20 19.57 1.46
N ALA A 7 35.07 20.35 0.40
CA ALA A 7 34.57 21.71 0.49
C ALA A 7 33.14 21.64 1.05
N THR A 8 32.97 22.13 2.27
CA THR A 8 31.68 22.46 2.86
C THR A 8 31.04 23.56 2.01
N VAL A 9 30.32 23.15 0.96
CA VAL A 9 29.32 24.01 0.36
C VAL A 9 28.25 24.19 1.42
N SER A 10 28.16 25.41 1.96
CA SER A 10 27.05 25.85 2.78
C SER A 10 25.77 25.72 1.96
N LEU A 11 25.06 24.60 2.15
CA LEU A 11 23.67 24.44 1.74
C LEU A 11 22.87 25.43 2.58
N ALA A 12 22.64 26.63 2.06
CA ALA A 12 21.63 27.51 2.61
C ALA A 12 20.31 26.73 2.65
N ASN A 13 19.76 26.55 3.86
CA ASN A 13 18.52 25.83 4.09
C ASN A 13 17.45 26.31 3.11
N PRO A 14 16.69 25.42 2.43
CA PRO A 14 15.45 25.84 1.80
C PRO A 14 14.60 26.48 2.89
N THR A 15 14.21 27.74 2.66
CA THR A 15 13.49 28.63 3.59
C THR A 15 12.45 27.83 4.38
N GLU A 16 12.57 27.78 5.72
CA GLU A 16 11.66 27.00 6.56
C GLU A 16 10.23 27.55 6.43
N ILE A 17 9.39 26.85 5.68
CA ILE A 17 7.96 27.14 5.61
C ILE A 17 7.34 26.73 6.95
N ALA A 18 6.75 27.70 7.64
CA ALA A 18 6.14 27.48 8.95
C ALA A 18 5.05 26.39 8.86
N TYR A 19 5.03 25.51 9.87
CA TYR A 19 3.98 24.50 9.97
C TYR A 19 2.63 25.16 10.26
N GLN A 20 1.61 24.76 9.52
CA GLN A 20 0.23 25.18 9.80
C GLN A 20 -0.29 24.48 11.08
N SER A 21 -1.22 25.12 11.78
CA SER A 21 -1.75 24.62 13.06
C SER A 21 -2.31 23.20 12.95
N THR A 22 -3.02 22.91 11.86
CA THR A 22 -3.60 21.58 11.58
C THR A 22 -2.55 20.48 11.53
N SER A 23 -1.38 20.76 10.95
CA SER A 23 -0.26 19.80 10.87
C SER A 23 0.31 19.49 12.26
N MET A 24 0.43 20.52 13.11
CA MET A 24 0.88 20.39 14.50
C MET A 24 -0.15 19.68 15.39
N ASP A 25 -1.44 19.96 15.22
CA ASP A 25 -2.53 19.31 15.95
C ASP A 25 -2.56 17.80 15.66
N ILE A 26 -2.39 17.42 14.39
CA ILE A 26 -2.32 16.00 14.00
C ILE A 26 -1.04 15.36 14.55
N TRP A 27 0.09 16.07 14.54
CA TRP A 27 1.32 15.56 15.14
C TRP A 27 1.12 15.28 16.62
N GLU A 28 0.53 16.23 17.36
CA GLU A 28 0.27 16.07 18.79
C GLU A 28 -0.70 14.90 19.06
N SER A 29 -1.72 14.74 18.23
CA SER A 29 -2.73 13.69 18.39
C SER A 29 -2.19 12.28 18.08
N LYS A 30 -1.35 12.15 17.04
CA LYS A 30 -0.99 10.84 16.46
C LYS A 30 0.45 10.40 16.72
N TYR A 31 1.39 11.34 16.85
CA TYR A 31 2.83 11.06 16.83
C TYR A 31 3.57 11.51 18.09
N CYS A 32 3.10 12.56 18.77
CA CYS A 32 3.65 12.99 20.06
C CYS A 32 3.49 11.87 21.09
N LEU A 33 4.63 11.43 21.65
CA LEU A 33 4.63 10.48 22.76
C LEU A 33 4.06 11.15 24.02
N LYS A 34 3.09 10.50 24.65
CA LYS A 34 2.47 10.93 25.90
C LYS A 34 2.60 9.82 26.95
N ASN A 35 2.77 10.21 28.21
CA ASN A 35 2.80 9.27 29.32
C ASN A 35 1.38 8.81 29.71
N LYS A 36 1.26 7.92 30.71
CA LYS A 36 -0.04 7.38 31.15
C LYS A 36 -1.02 8.44 31.68
N GLN A 37 -0.52 9.58 32.13
CA GLN A 37 -1.32 10.72 32.60
C GLN A 37 -1.73 11.66 31.46
N GLY A 38 -1.31 11.39 30.22
CA GLY A 38 -1.59 12.22 29.06
C GLY A 38 -0.61 13.40 28.87
N ASN A 39 0.41 13.52 29.73
CA ASN A 39 1.41 14.57 29.59
C ASN A 39 2.36 14.27 28.44
N ARG A 40 2.73 15.30 27.68
CA ARG A 40 3.67 15.19 26.56
C ARG A 40 5.06 14.81 27.07
N VAL A 41 5.63 13.78 26.46
CA VAL A 41 7.04 13.37 26.58
C VAL A 41 7.83 14.04 25.45
N ASP A 42 7.32 13.97 24.22
CA ASP A 42 7.84 14.76 23.12
C ASP A 42 7.22 16.17 23.20
N LEU A 43 8.03 17.19 23.52
CA LEU A 43 7.54 18.57 23.66
C LEU A 43 7.37 19.26 22.30
N SER A 44 8.18 18.86 21.32
CA SER A 44 8.15 19.33 19.94
C SER A 44 8.30 18.18 18.94
N MET A 45 7.99 18.43 17.67
CA MET A 45 8.20 17.47 16.59
C MET A 45 9.68 17.08 16.43
N ASP A 46 10.60 18.00 16.72
CA ASP A 46 12.02 17.71 16.75
C ASP A 46 12.40 16.74 17.89
N ASP A 47 11.68 16.78 19.02
CA ASP A 47 11.90 15.81 20.10
C ASP A 47 11.41 14.41 19.71
N THR A 48 10.32 14.32 18.94
CA THR A 48 9.93 13.07 18.27
C THR A 48 11.07 12.55 17.37
N PHE A 49 11.69 13.43 16.56
CA PHE A 49 12.81 13.03 15.71
C PHE A 49 14.03 12.58 16.52
N LYS A 50 14.40 13.29 17.58
CA LYS A 50 15.49 12.91 18.48
C LYS A 50 15.23 11.54 19.12
N ARG A 51 14.01 11.28 19.59
CA ARG A 51 13.62 9.99 20.16
C ARG A 51 13.77 8.86 19.16
N VAL A 52 13.23 9.03 17.95
CA VAL A 52 13.31 8.02 16.89
C VAL A 52 14.78 7.78 16.48
N ALA A 53 15.55 8.85 16.26
CA ALA A 53 16.97 8.75 15.92
C ALA A 53 17.75 8.01 17.02
N LYS A 54 17.51 8.32 18.29
CA LYS A 54 18.14 7.65 19.44
C LYS A 54 17.80 6.17 19.50
N ALA A 55 16.52 5.83 19.42
CA ALA A 55 16.06 4.45 19.47
C ALA A 55 16.70 3.58 18.37
N LEU A 56 16.86 4.14 17.17
CA LEU A 56 17.46 3.41 16.04
C LEU A 56 18.98 3.40 16.10
N SER A 57 19.63 4.47 16.57
CA SER A 57 21.10 4.50 16.71
C SER A 57 21.59 3.62 17.85
N ASP A 58 20.77 3.34 18.85
CA ASP A 58 21.14 2.47 19.98
C ASP A 58 21.32 1.00 19.58
N LEU A 59 20.84 0.63 18.39
CA LEU A 59 21.02 -0.69 17.79
C LEU A 59 22.34 -0.81 17.02
N GLU A 60 23.05 0.31 16.82
CA GLU A 60 24.37 0.32 16.22
C GLU A 60 25.44 -0.13 17.22
N GLN A 61 26.62 -0.47 16.70
CA GLN A 61 27.76 -0.80 17.54
C GLN A 61 28.07 0.36 18.50
N PRO A 62 28.41 0.11 19.78
CA PRO A 62 28.59 1.16 20.79
C PRO A 62 29.51 2.32 20.36
N ALA A 63 30.55 2.03 19.58
CA ALA A 63 31.50 3.03 19.07
C ALA A 63 30.89 3.99 18.01
N GLU A 64 29.82 3.57 17.33
CA GLU A 64 29.22 4.27 16.19
C GLU A 64 27.87 4.92 16.53
N GLN A 65 27.27 4.57 17.68
CA GLN A 65 25.93 5.04 18.08
C GLN A 65 25.81 6.57 18.03
N LYS A 66 26.83 7.30 18.51
CA LYS A 66 26.83 8.77 18.49
C LYS A 66 26.81 9.31 17.05
N GLN A 67 27.68 8.79 16.20
CA GLN A 67 27.77 9.20 14.80
C GLN A 67 26.45 8.93 14.07
N TRP A 68 25.89 7.73 14.23
CA TRP A 68 24.64 7.37 13.57
C TRP A 68 23.44 8.12 14.16
N ASN A 69 23.45 8.44 15.45
CA ASN A 69 22.42 9.31 16.03
C ASN A 69 22.38 10.69 15.34
N GLU A 70 23.54 11.30 15.14
CA GLU A 70 23.68 12.59 14.45
C GLU A 70 23.21 12.49 12.99
N GLN A 71 23.59 11.42 12.28
CA GLN A 71 23.18 11.19 10.89
C GLN A 71 21.67 10.91 10.75
N PHE A 72 21.10 10.07 11.62
CA PHE A 72 19.67 9.74 11.60
C PHE A 72 18.83 10.98 11.90
N LEU A 73 19.22 11.76 12.92
CA LEU A 73 18.55 13.01 13.23
C LEU A 73 18.64 14.02 12.08
N TRP A 74 19.81 14.11 11.44
CA TRP A 74 19.98 14.93 10.24
C TRP A 74 19.04 14.50 9.11
N ALA A 75 18.96 13.20 8.80
CA ALA A 75 18.09 12.69 7.75
C ALA A 75 16.60 12.96 8.03
N LEU A 76 16.15 12.74 9.28
CA LEU A 76 14.77 13.04 9.70
C LEU A 76 14.40 14.51 9.48
N ARG A 77 15.32 15.43 9.81
CA ARG A 77 15.15 16.87 9.60
C ARG A 77 15.20 17.27 8.11
N ASN A 78 15.85 16.46 7.28
CA ASN A 78 16.09 16.75 5.86
C ASN A 78 15.22 15.90 4.90
N GLY A 79 14.13 15.31 5.40
CA GLY A 79 13.08 14.74 4.55
C GLY A 79 12.83 13.25 4.71
N ALA A 80 13.63 12.51 5.50
CA ALA A 80 13.28 11.13 5.85
C ALA A 80 12.09 11.12 6.82
N ILE A 81 11.01 10.46 6.44
CA ILE A 81 9.80 10.34 7.26
C ILE A 81 9.49 8.84 7.44
N PRO A 82 9.83 8.26 8.61
CA PRO A 82 9.42 6.91 8.95
C PRO A 82 7.90 6.78 8.96
N ALA A 83 7.40 5.58 8.65
CA ALA A 83 5.98 5.30 8.71
C ALA A 83 5.39 5.62 10.09
N GLY A 84 4.08 5.91 10.12
CA GLY A 84 3.43 6.43 11.32
C GLY A 84 3.61 5.58 12.58
N ARG A 85 3.70 4.24 12.49
CA ARG A 85 3.98 3.38 13.65
C ARG A 85 5.41 3.50 14.13
N ILE A 86 6.39 3.57 13.24
CA ILE A 86 7.80 3.82 13.59
C ILE A 86 7.90 5.16 14.34
N THR A 87 7.33 6.22 13.78
CA THR A 87 7.36 7.57 14.39
C THR A 87 6.68 7.60 15.77
N SER A 88 5.55 6.90 15.94
CA SER A 88 4.79 6.88 17.19
C SER A 88 5.37 5.96 18.27
N ASN A 89 6.09 4.90 17.89
CA ASN A 89 6.43 3.78 18.78
C ASN A 89 7.93 3.53 18.98
N ALA A 90 8.82 3.92 18.04
CA ALA A 90 10.27 3.72 18.23
C ALA A 90 10.77 4.52 19.45
N GLY A 91 11.35 3.84 20.44
CA GLY A 91 11.76 4.46 21.71
C GLY A 91 10.60 4.81 22.65
N ALA A 92 9.39 4.29 22.42
CA ALA A 92 8.22 4.53 23.26
C ALA A 92 7.85 3.34 24.17
N PHE A 93 8.62 2.24 24.14
CA PHE A 93 8.22 0.95 24.72
C PHE A 93 7.99 0.98 26.23
N GLU A 94 8.64 1.88 26.97
CA GLU A 94 8.38 2.09 28.40
C GLU A 94 6.94 2.60 28.67
N HIS A 95 6.36 3.33 27.71
CA HIS A 95 5.00 3.87 27.79
C HIS A 95 3.97 3.06 26.98
N LYS A 96 4.41 2.40 25.91
CA LYS A 96 3.59 1.62 24.97
C LYS A 96 4.19 0.21 24.72
N PRO A 97 4.22 -0.68 25.74
CA PRO A 97 5.02 -1.91 25.69
C PRO A 97 4.52 -2.97 24.68
N ALA A 98 3.24 -2.95 24.32
CA ALA A 98 2.63 -3.94 23.44
C ALA A 98 2.26 -3.37 22.05
N THR A 99 3.12 -2.48 21.52
CA THR A 99 2.86 -1.85 20.21
C THR A 99 3.97 -2.17 19.21
N SER A 100 3.54 -2.49 17.98
CA SER A 100 4.43 -2.78 16.86
C SER A 100 4.96 -1.50 16.22
N THR A 101 6.19 -1.53 15.68
CA THR A 101 6.70 -0.47 14.78
C THR A 101 6.29 -0.71 13.33
N ILE A 102 5.67 -1.85 13.02
CA ILE A 102 5.18 -2.24 11.70
C ILE A 102 3.73 -1.81 11.51
N ASN A 103 3.40 -1.29 10.32
CA ASN A 103 2.05 -0.79 10.01
C ASN A 103 1.07 -1.92 9.67
N CYS A 104 1.50 -2.88 8.86
CA CYS A 104 0.64 -3.92 8.31
C CYS A 104 1.39 -5.25 8.17
N THR A 105 0.65 -6.35 8.04
CA THR A 105 1.18 -7.67 7.69
C THR A 105 0.25 -8.38 6.70
N VAL A 106 0.67 -9.52 6.17
CA VAL A 106 -0.21 -10.49 5.50
C VAL A 106 -0.34 -11.74 6.37
N SER A 107 -1.54 -12.28 6.47
CA SER A 107 -1.84 -13.52 7.20
C SER A 107 -1.03 -14.69 6.64
N GLY A 108 -0.81 -15.71 7.46
CA GLY A 108 -0.46 -17.03 6.95
C GLY A 108 -1.52 -17.53 5.94
N THR A 109 -1.14 -18.44 5.05
CA THR A 109 -2.09 -19.11 4.14
C THR A 109 -3.20 -19.78 4.96
N ILE A 110 -4.45 -19.52 4.59
CA ILE A 110 -5.61 -20.13 5.24
C ILE A 110 -5.80 -21.53 4.63
N VAL A 111 -5.63 -22.57 5.42
CA VAL A 111 -5.88 -23.95 4.98
C VAL A 111 -7.37 -24.25 5.14
N ASP A 112 -7.95 -24.94 4.15
CA ASP A 112 -9.38 -25.25 4.07
C ASP A 112 -9.81 -26.33 5.10
N SER A 113 -9.80 -25.92 6.37
CA SER A 113 -10.22 -26.72 7.52
C SER A 113 -10.74 -25.79 8.63
N MET A 114 -11.71 -26.24 9.42
CA MET A 114 -12.25 -25.41 10.51
C MET A 114 -11.21 -25.04 11.56
N ASP A 115 -10.27 -25.94 11.85
CA ASP A 115 -9.21 -25.71 12.83
C ASP A 115 -8.27 -24.59 12.38
N ASP A 116 -7.76 -24.66 11.15
CA ASP A 116 -6.87 -23.62 10.63
C ASP A 116 -7.61 -22.30 10.38
N ILE A 117 -8.84 -22.33 9.83
CA ILE A 117 -9.65 -21.10 9.63
C ILE A 117 -9.80 -20.33 10.94
N LEU A 118 -10.19 -20.99 12.03
CA LEU A 118 -10.37 -20.34 13.33
C LEU A 118 -9.02 -20.00 13.99
N GLY A 119 -7.99 -20.81 13.76
CA GLY A 119 -6.61 -20.50 14.15
C GLY A 119 -6.10 -19.19 13.53
N LYS A 120 -6.34 -18.97 12.23
CA LYS A 120 -6.01 -17.74 11.53
C LYS A 120 -6.83 -16.54 11.99
N VAL A 121 -8.10 -16.72 12.37
CA VAL A 121 -8.88 -15.66 13.05
C VAL A 121 -8.21 -15.25 14.37
N HIS A 122 -7.73 -16.21 15.17
CA HIS A 122 -7.03 -15.93 16.42
C HIS A 122 -5.71 -15.17 16.18
N GLU A 123 -4.89 -15.62 15.23
CA GLU A 123 -3.65 -14.93 14.80
C GLU A 123 -3.93 -13.48 14.34
N ALA A 124 -5.00 -13.28 13.57
CA ALA A 124 -5.44 -11.97 13.12
C ALA A 124 -5.86 -11.06 14.27
N GLY A 125 -6.60 -11.58 15.25
CA GLY A 125 -6.98 -10.82 16.45
C GLY A 125 -5.77 -10.30 17.24
N LEU A 126 -4.73 -11.13 17.41
CA LEU A 126 -3.48 -10.72 18.06
C LEU A 126 -2.74 -9.64 17.25
N THR A 127 -2.72 -9.78 15.92
CA THR A 127 -2.06 -8.84 15.01
C THR A 127 -2.75 -7.47 14.98
N LEU A 128 -4.09 -7.45 14.90
CA LEU A 128 -4.89 -6.23 14.95
C LEU A 128 -4.77 -5.55 16.32
N LYS A 129 -4.73 -6.32 17.41
CA LYS A 129 -4.51 -5.79 18.77
C LYS A 129 -3.16 -5.09 18.91
N ALA A 130 -2.11 -5.59 18.25
CA ALA A 130 -0.80 -4.93 18.18
C ALA A 130 -0.81 -3.65 17.31
N GLY A 131 -1.94 -3.37 16.64
CA GLY A 131 -2.17 -2.17 15.85
C GLY A 131 -1.78 -2.31 14.37
N CYS A 132 -1.54 -3.53 13.89
CA CYS A 132 -1.20 -3.80 12.50
C CYS A 132 -2.47 -4.01 11.66
N GLY A 133 -2.54 -3.40 10.48
CA GLY A 133 -3.51 -3.82 9.45
C GLY A 133 -3.12 -5.17 8.86
N ILE A 134 -4.04 -5.87 8.20
CA ILE A 134 -3.78 -7.25 7.75
C ILE A 134 -4.39 -7.57 6.38
N GLY A 135 -3.70 -8.36 5.57
CA GLY A 135 -4.22 -8.91 4.31
C GLY A 135 -4.39 -10.41 4.34
N TYR A 136 -5.35 -10.94 3.56
CA TYR A 136 -5.67 -12.37 3.49
C TYR A 136 -5.95 -12.80 2.06
N ASP A 137 -5.55 -14.03 1.71
CA ASP A 137 -6.04 -14.75 0.53
C ASP A 137 -7.15 -15.73 0.97
N PHE A 138 -8.38 -15.52 0.50
CA PHE A 138 -9.51 -16.42 0.77
C PHE A 138 -9.75 -17.46 -0.33
N SER A 139 -8.92 -17.48 -1.37
CA SER A 139 -9.08 -18.36 -2.55
C SER A 139 -8.84 -19.83 -2.26
N THR A 140 -8.21 -20.15 -1.13
CA THR A 140 -7.92 -21.53 -0.71
C THR A 140 -9.12 -22.24 -0.11
N LEU A 141 -10.17 -21.50 0.28
CA LEU A 141 -11.37 -22.07 0.90
C LEU A 141 -12.31 -22.65 -0.15
N ARG A 142 -12.83 -23.84 0.09
CA ARG A 142 -13.69 -24.53 -0.89
C ARG A 142 -14.96 -23.74 -1.22
N PRO A 143 -15.43 -23.80 -2.48
CA PRO A 143 -16.57 -23.00 -2.92
C PRO A 143 -17.88 -23.43 -2.27
N ARG A 144 -18.84 -22.51 -2.19
CA ARG A 144 -20.19 -22.79 -1.66
C ARG A 144 -20.80 -24.01 -2.36
N GLY A 145 -21.40 -24.90 -1.56
CA GLY A 145 -22.01 -26.11 -2.06
C GLY A 145 -21.02 -27.25 -2.33
N ALA A 146 -19.71 -27.06 -2.11
CA ALA A 146 -18.77 -28.18 -2.10
C ALA A 146 -19.00 -29.10 -0.90
N PHE A 147 -18.80 -30.39 -1.10
CA PHE A 147 -19.05 -31.43 -0.10
C PHE A 147 -17.99 -31.42 1.01
N VAL A 148 -18.40 -31.70 2.24
CA VAL A 148 -17.54 -31.80 3.42
C VAL A 148 -17.64 -33.21 3.97
N SER A 149 -16.68 -34.05 3.61
CA SER A 149 -16.70 -35.49 3.90
C SER A 149 -16.80 -35.83 5.39
N GLY A 150 -16.17 -35.03 6.26
CA GLY A 150 -16.20 -35.26 7.72
C GLY A 150 -17.57 -34.98 8.36
N ALA A 151 -18.30 -33.98 7.86
CA ALA A 151 -19.59 -33.56 8.40
C ALA A 151 -20.79 -34.16 7.63
N GLY A 152 -20.56 -34.74 6.45
CA GLY A 152 -21.64 -35.20 5.57
C GLY A 152 -22.54 -34.07 5.07
N ALA A 153 -22.00 -32.84 5.00
CA ALA A 153 -22.75 -31.62 4.70
C ALA A 153 -22.09 -30.83 3.55
N TYR A 154 -22.71 -29.71 3.18
CA TYR A 154 -22.20 -28.79 2.17
C TYR A 154 -21.76 -27.48 2.82
N THR A 155 -20.65 -26.92 2.37
CA THR A 155 -20.10 -25.67 2.90
C THR A 155 -20.88 -24.44 2.44
N SER A 156 -20.87 -23.39 3.26
CA SER A 156 -21.39 -22.05 2.95
C SER A 156 -20.43 -21.20 2.11
N GLY A 157 -19.19 -21.66 1.90
CA GLY A 157 -18.17 -20.98 1.08
C GLY A 157 -17.40 -19.86 1.81
N PRO A 158 -16.35 -19.30 1.18
CA PRO A 158 -15.42 -18.33 1.76
C PRO A 158 -16.07 -17.11 2.41
N LEU A 159 -17.07 -16.49 1.75
CA LEU A 159 -17.64 -15.23 2.23
C LEU A 159 -18.26 -15.35 3.63
N SER A 160 -18.84 -16.51 3.95
CA SER A 160 -19.41 -16.75 5.29
C SER A 160 -18.35 -16.80 6.39
N PHE A 161 -17.14 -17.29 6.06
CA PHE A 161 -16.01 -17.25 6.99
C PHE A 161 -15.43 -15.85 7.09
N MET A 162 -15.41 -15.08 6.00
CA MET A 162 -14.99 -13.67 6.02
C MET A 162 -15.83 -12.84 7.00
N ASP A 163 -17.11 -13.14 7.18
CA ASP A 163 -17.96 -12.47 8.18
C ASP A 163 -17.43 -12.66 9.62
N ILE A 164 -16.81 -13.79 9.93
CA ILE A 164 -16.15 -14.04 11.23
C ILE A 164 -14.98 -13.08 11.42
N TYR A 165 -14.13 -12.92 10.39
CA TYR A 165 -13.00 -12.00 10.41
C TYR A 165 -13.45 -10.53 10.49
N ASP A 166 -14.53 -10.18 9.79
CA ASP A 166 -15.10 -8.82 9.83
C ASP A 166 -15.57 -8.47 11.24
N LYS A 167 -16.34 -9.37 11.89
CA LYS A 167 -16.80 -9.18 13.27
C LYS A 167 -15.65 -9.17 14.27
N MET A 168 -14.66 -10.04 14.12
CA MET A 168 -13.47 -10.04 14.97
C MET A 168 -12.74 -8.70 14.89
N CYS A 169 -12.50 -8.18 13.67
CA CYS A 169 -11.83 -6.90 13.49
C CYS A 169 -12.63 -5.75 14.08
N PHE A 170 -13.95 -5.73 13.89
CA PHE A 170 -14.83 -4.73 14.50
C PHE A 170 -14.71 -4.74 16.04
N THR A 171 -14.75 -5.91 16.68
CA THR A 171 -14.61 -6.06 18.13
C THR A 171 -13.24 -5.62 18.65
N VAL A 172 -12.15 -5.96 17.97
CA VAL A 172 -10.81 -5.53 18.38
C VAL A 172 -10.64 -4.02 18.21
N SER A 173 -11.22 -3.46 17.14
CA SER A 173 -11.15 -2.03 16.83
C SER A 173 -11.95 -1.18 17.81
N SER A 174 -13.09 -1.66 18.31
CA SER A 174 -13.91 -0.90 19.27
C SER A 174 -13.25 -0.77 20.65
N ALA A 175 -12.34 -1.67 20.99
CA ALA A 175 -11.56 -1.62 22.23
C ALA A 175 -10.34 -0.69 22.16
N GLY A 176 -9.98 -0.19 20.97
CA GLY A 176 -8.80 0.66 20.73
C GLY A 176 -9.14 1.98 20.02
N GLY A 177 -8.32 3.02 20.20
CA GLY A 177 -8.57 4.34 19.58
C GLY A 177 -8.37 4.43 18.06
N ARG A 178 -8.31 3.31 17.32
CA ARG A 178 -8.07 3.29 15.86
C ARG A 178 -8.85 2.14 15.20
N ARG A 179 -9.51 2.44 14.08
CA ARG A 179 -10.17 1.45 13.20
C ARG A 179 -9.14 0.44 12.67
N GLY A 180 -9.42 -0.84 12.84
CA GLY A 180 -8.70 -1.94 12.19
C GLY A 180 -9.02 -1.95 10.70
N ALA A 181 -8.01 -2.23 9.88
CA ALA A 181 -8.14 -2.27 8.43
C ALA A 181 -7.66 -3.62 7.92
N GLN A 182 -8.48 -4.24 7.07
CA GLN A 182 -8.20 -5.54 6.49
C GLN A 182 -8.25 -5.48 4.95
N MET A 183 -7.50 -6.36 4.28
CA MET A 183 -7.63 -6.64 2.84
C MET A 183 -8.04 -8.08 2.64
N GLY A 184 -9.12 -8.33 1.90
CA GLY A 184 -9.47 -9.66 1.42
C GLY A 184 -9.14 -9.76 -0.05
N THR A 185 -8.38 -10.78 -0.45
CA THR A 185 -8.14 -11.09 -1.87
C THR A 185 -8.83 -12.37 -2.29
N MET A 186 -9.22 -12.43 -3.56
CA MET A 186 -9.76 -13.63 -4.19
C MET A 186 -9.24 -13.80 -5.62
N ASP A 187 -8.85 -15.02 -5.97
CA ASP A 187 -8.44 -15.43 -7.30
C ASP A 187 -9.58 -15.26 -8.30
N ILE A 188 -9.28 -14.66 -9.45
CA ILE A 188 -10.25 -14.48 -10.52
C ILE A 188 -10.84 -15.80 -11.06
N ARG A 189 -10.17 -16.93 -10.80
CA ARG A 189 -10.61 -18.27 -11.16
C ARG A 189 -11.53 -18.92 -10.12
N HIS A 190 -11.68 -18.34 -8.93
CA HIS A 190 -12.43 -18.99 -7.85
C HIS A 190 -13.94 -19.09 -8.18
N PRO A 191 -14.64 -20.22 -7.90
CA PRO A 191 -16.06 -20.37 -8.26
C PRO A 191 -17.01 -19.36 -7.61
N ASP A 192 -16.66 -18.85 -6.43
CA ASP A 192 -17.45 -17.83 -5.71
C ASP A 192 -17.01 -16.37 -6.04
N VAL A 193 -16.15 -16.15 -7.04
CA VAL A 193 -15.61 -14.82 -7.37
C VAL A 193 -16.70 -13.78 -7.68
N ILE A 194 -17.80 -14.21 -8.32
CA ILE A 194 -18.91 -13.30 -8.66
C ILE A 194 -19.60 -12.78 -7.39
N ASP A 195 -19.76 -13.64 -6.38
CA ASP A 195 -20.37 -13.23 -5.11
C ASP A 195 -19.42 -12.35 -4.32
N PHE A 196 -18.11 -12.62 -4.38
CA PHE A 196 -17.08 -11.76 -3.80
C PHE A 196 -17.09 -10.36 -4.41
N ILE A 197 -17.18 -10.23 -5.74
CA ILE A 197 -17.29 -8.94 -6.44
C ILE A 197 -18.51 -8.16 -5.95
N ARG A 198 -19.63 -8.86 -5.74
CA ARG A 198 -20.91 -8.25 -5.35
C ARG A 198 -21.06 -8.06 -3.84
N ALA A 199 -20.13 -8.54 -3.03
CA ALA A 199 -20.31 -8.65 -1.58
C ALA A 199 -20.64 -7.31 -0.90
N LYS A 200 -20.04 -6.20 -1.39
CA LYS A 200 -20.26 -4.85 -0.84
C LYS A 200 -21.47 -4.11 -1.40
N ARG A 201 -22.22 -4.72 -2.33
CA ARG A 201 -23.54 -4.21 -2.73
C ARG A 201 -24.57 -4.40 -1.62
N GLU A 202 -24.33 -5.37 -0.75
CA GLU A 202 -25.11 -5.57 0.47
C GLU A 202 -24.65 -4.57 1.53
N ASP A 203 -25.54 -3.64 1.93
CA ASP A 203 -25.19 -2.66 2.95
C ASP A 203 -24.86 -3.36 4.28
N GLY A 204 -23.80 -2.90 4.94
CA GLY A 204 -23.38 -3.48 6.21
C GLY A 204 -22.33 -4.59 6.11
N ARG A 205 -22.17 -5.23 4.95
CA ARG A 205 -21.37 -6.44 4.82
C ARG A 205 -19.90 -6.16 4.51
N LEU A 206 -19.00 -6.89 5.19
CA LEU A 206 -17.54 -6.82 5.02
C LEU A 206 -16.95 -5.38 5.12
N ARG A 207 -17.50 -4.55 6.01
CA ARG A 207 -17.12 -3.13 6.18
C ARG A 207 -15.70 -2.91 6.71
N GLN A 208 -15.08 -3.92 7.32
CA GLN A 208 -13.71 -3.84 7.82
C GLN A 208 -12.67 -4.28 6.77
N PHE A 209 -13.12 -4.79 5.63
CA PHE A 209 -12.28 -5.19 4.51
C PHE A 209 -12.27 -4.14 3.42
N ASN A 210 -11.11 -3.93 2.79
CA ASN A 210 -11.02 -3.61 1.37
C ASN A 210 -11.01 -4.94 0.60
N LEU A 211 -11.69 -5.01 -0.53
CA LEU A 211 -11.74 -6.22 -1.35
C LEU A 211 -10.93 -6.03 -2.63
N SER A 212 -10.14 -7.02 -3.03
CA SER A 212 -9.39 -6.98 -4.29
C SER A 212 -9.35 -8.33 -4.99
N LEU A 213 -9.34 -8.31 -6.32
CA LEU A 213 -9.18 -9.50 -7.13
C LEU A 213 -7.71 -9.71 -7.50
N LEU A 214 -7.29 -10.98 -7.46
CA LEU A 214 -6.02 -11.42 -8.02
C LEU A 214 -6.26 -11.76 -9.48
N ILE A 215 -5.93 -10.82 -10.35
CA ILE A 215 -6.12 -10.89 -11.79
C ILE A 215 -4.87 -11.47 -12.44
N THR A 216 -5.06 -12.51 -13.24
CA THR A 216 -3.99 -13.16 -14.00
C THR A 216 -3.88 -12.57 -15.40
N GLU A 217 -2.69 -12.69 -16.02
CA GLU A 217 -2.43 -12.29 -17.39
C GLU A 217 -3.36 -13.03 -18.36
N ASP A 218 -3.52 -14.34 -18.18
CA ASP A 218 -4.41 -15.17 -19.00
C ASP A 218 -5.87 -14.70 -18.99
N PHE A 219 -6.35 -14.13 -17.87
CA PHE A 219 -7.70 -13.56 -17.82
C PHE A 219 -7.80 -12.31 -18.68
N VAL A 220 -6.83 -11.40 -18.59
CA VAL A 220 -6.81 -10.17 -19.39
C VAL A 220 -6.72 -10.51 -20.87
N GLU A 221 -5.86 -11.48 -21.24
CA GLU A 221 -5.77 -11.96 -22.61
C GLU A 221 -7.05 -12.66 -23.08
N ALA A 222 -7.73 -13.41 -22.21
CA ALA A 222 -9.03 -13.99 -22.54
C ALA A 222 -10.10 -12.91 -22.79
N VAL A 223 -10.08 -11.80 -22.03
CA VAL A 223 -10.99 -10.66 -22.26
C VAL A 223 -10.70 -10.00 -23.60
N LYS A 224 -9.42 -9.70 -23.91
CA LYS A 224 -9.00 -9.08 -25.17
C LYS A 224 -9.37 -9.94 -26.38
N ASN A 225 -9.15 -11.25 -26.29
CA ASN A 225 -9.40 -12.20 -27.37
C ASN A 225 -10.84 -12.75 -27.40
N GLN A 226 -11.70 -12.30 -26.49
CA GLN A 226 -13.10 -12.75 -26.37
C GLN A 226 -13.25 -14.26 -26.12
N ASN A 227 -12.28 -14.85 -25.42
CA ASN A 227 -12.30 -16.26 -25.06
C ASN A 227 -13.21 -16.53 -23.85
N ASP A 228 -13.52 -17.81 -23.67
CA ASP A 228 -14.15 -18.29 -22.45
C ASP A 228 -13.16 -18.32 -21.28
N TRP A 229 -13.70 -18.18 -20.07
CA TRP A 229 -13.01 -18.24 -18.80
C TRP A 229 -13.59 -19.34 -17.93
N GLN A 230 -12.71 -20.10 -17.27
CA GLN A 230 -13.08 -21.22 -16.43
C GLN A 230 -12.95 -20.85 -14.95
N LEU A 231 -14.00 -21.12 -14.19
CA LEU A 231 -13.99 -21.07 -12.74
C LEU A 231 -13.63 -22.45 -12.19
N ILE A 232 -12.51 -22.53 -11.49
CA ILE A 232 -11.87 -23.80 -11.12
C ILE A 232 -11.53 -23.84 -9.63
N PHE A 233 -11.50 -25.05 -9.08
CA PHE A 233 -11.03 -25.28 -7.70
C PHE A 233 -10.30 -26.63 -7.60
N PRO A 234 -9.23 -26.75 -6.78
CA PRO A 234 -8.44 -27.97 -6.66
C PRO A 234 -9.23 -29.21 -6.27
N ILE A 235 -8.82 -30.35 -6.83
CA ILE A 235 -9.35 -31.68 -6.51
C ILE A 235 -8.44 -32.33 -5.47
N THR A 236 -9.03 -32.76 -4.35
CA THR A 236 -8.25 -33.48 -3.33
C THR A 236 -7.93 -34.90 -3.78
N LEU A 237 -6.81 -35.45 -3.31
CA LEU A 237 -6.46 -36.86 -3.56
C LEU A 237 -7.52 -37.84 -3.04
N LYS A 238 -8.28 -37.44 -2.01
CA LYS A 238 -9.37 -38.25 -1.44
C LYS A 238 -10.59 -38.24 -2.35
N GLU A 239 -10.98 -37.07 -2.85
CA GLU A 239 -12.07 -36.89 -3.82
C GLU A 239 -11.79 -37.67 -5.11
N ALA A 240 -10.61 -37.47 -5.72
CA ALA A 240 -10.23 -38.18 -6.94
C ALA A 240 -10.32 -39.72 -6.79
N LYS A 241 -9.93 -40.25 -5.62
CA LYS A 241 -10.02 -41.69 -5.33
C LYS A 241 -11.46 -42.15 -5.07
N LEU A 242 -12.26 -41.37 -4.35
CA LEU A 242 -13.62 -41.72 -3.96
C LEU A 242 -14.58 -41.67 -5.17
N ASP A 243 -14.36 -40.71 -6.06
CA ASP A 243 -15.16 -40.49 -7.26
C ASP A 243 -14.64 -41.26 -8.49
N HIS A 244 -13.57 -42.06 -8.32
CA HIS A 244 -12.92 -42.83 -9.39
C HIS A 244 -12.54 -41.98 -10.61
N MET A 245 -12.05 -40.76 -10.39
CA MET A 245 -11.70 -39.81 -11.45
C MET A 245 -10.37 -40.16 -12.12
N ASP A 246 -10.36 -40.15 -13.45
CA ASP A 246 -9.12 -40.15 -14.24
C ASP A 246 -8.73 -38.71 -14.57
N LEU A 247 -7.81 -38.15 -13.78
CA LEU A 247 -7.40 -36.75 -13.84
C LEU A 247 -6.70 -36.35 -15.14
N TYR A 248 -6.29 -37.30 -15.99
CA TYR A 248 -5.62 -37.01 -17.26
C TYR A 248 -6.55 -37.09 -18.47
N SER A 249 -7.67 -37.81 -18.36
CA SER A 249 -8.64 -37.98 -19.46
C SER A 249 -9.98 -37.28 -19.23
N ASP A 250 -10.25 -36.84 -18.00
CA ASP A 250 -11.47 -36.12 -17.65
C ASP A 250 -11.42 -34.66 -18.12
N ASN A 251 -12.28 -34.32 -19.09
CA ASN A 251 -12.41 -32.97 -19.65
C ASN A 251 -12.91 -31.91 -18.65
N SER A 252 -13.39 -32.32 -17.46
CA SER A 252 -13.74 -31.40 -16.37
C SER A 252 -12.56 -31.06 -15.47
N VAL A 253 -11.37 -31.59 -15.75
CA VAL A 253 -10.14 -31.35 -15.00
C VAL A 253 -9.19 -30.49 -15.82
N VAL A 254 -8.62 -29.47 -15.19
CA VAL A 254 -7.53 -28.66 -15.75
C VAL A 254 -6.37 -28.58 -14.78
N TRP A 255 -5.15 -28.47 -15.32
CA TRP A 255 -3.93 -28.37 -14.53
C TRP A 255 -3.54 -26.90 -14.39
N ALA A 256 -3.43 -26.40 -13.15
CA ALA A 256 -3.15 -24.99 -12.88
C ALA A 256 -2.16 -24.81 -11.72
N ASP A 257 -1.46 -23.67 -11.71
CA ASP A 257 -0.71 -23.23 -10.54
C ASP A 257 -1.68 -22.89 -9.39
N TRP A 258 -1.39 -23.45 -8.20
CA TRP A 258 -2.17 -23.25 -6.98
C TRP A 258 -1.26 -23.05 -5.76
N PRO A 259 -1.62 -22.16 -4.80
CA PRO A 259 -0.75 -21.80 -3.68
C PRO A 259 -0.54 -22.92 -2.65
N VAL A 260 -1.45 -23.89 -2.58
CA VAL A 260 -1.36 -25.05 -1.68
C VAL A 260 -1.36 -26.31 -2.53
N LYS A 261 -0.37 -27.18 -2.32
CA LYS A 261 -0.25 -28.46 -3.04
C LYS A 261 -0.54 -29.67 -2.15
N GLU A 262 -0.30 -29.53 -0.85
CA GLU A 262 -0.48 -30.63 0.09
C GLU A 262 -1.92 -31.13 0.09
N GLY A 263 -2.09 -32.44 -0.13
CA GLY A 263 -3.40 -33.09 -0.17
C GLY A 263 -4.13 -33.02 -1.50
N PHE A 264 -3.61 -32.28 -2.49
CA PHE A 264 -4.15 -32.21 -3.85
C PHE A 264 -3.37 -33.10 -4.83
N ALA A 265 -3.96 -33.37 -5.99
CA ALA A 265 -3.29 -34.11 -7.06
C ALA A 265 -2.35 -33.19 -7.86
N GLU A 266 -1.08 -33.59 -8.01
CA GLU A 266 -0.03 -32.83 -8.70
C GLU A 266 0.55 -33.63 -9.88
N ASN A 267 0.86 -32.96 -11.00
CA ASN A 267 1.53 -33.58 -12.15
C ASN A 267 3.06 -33.37 -12.12
N GLU A 268 3.78 -33.90 -13.12
CA GLU A 268 5.25 -33.81 -13.19
C GLU A 268 5.78 -32.38 -13.35
N GLU A 269 4.96 -31.45 -13.85
CA GLU A 269 5.28 -30.02 -13.98
C GLU A 269 4.99 -29.21 -12.72
N GLY A 270 4.48 -29.88 -11.68
CA GLY A 270 4.09 -29.31 -10.41
C GLY A 270 2.80 -28.49 -10.44
N LEU A 271 1.92 -28.73 -11.41
CA LEU A 271 0.58 -28.14 -11.49
C LEU A 271 -0.41 -28.99 -10.68
N VAL A 272 -1.42 -28.34 -10.11
CA VAL A 272 -2.49 -28.99 -9.34
C VAL A 272 -3.69 -29.26 -10.24
N ALA A 273 -4.29 -30.45 -10.11
CA ALA A 273 -5.52 -30.79 -10.81
C ALA A 273 -6.70 -30.02 -10.18
N CYS A 274 -7.41 -29.27 -11.00
CA CYS A 274 -8.55 -28.45 -10.60
C CYS A 274 -9.80 -28.85 -11.38
N LYS A 275 -10.92 -28.96 -10.68
CA LYS A 275 -12.24 -29.19 -11.26
C LYS A 275 -12.77 -27.90 -11.85
N VAL A 276 -13.28 -27.96 -13.07
CA VAL A 276 -14.03 -26.87 -13.70
C VAL A 276 -15.46 -26.88 -13.16
N TYR A 277 -15.81 -25.86 -12.38
CA TYR A 277 -17.17 -25.67 -11.84
C TYR A 277 -18.09 -25.01 -12.85
N ARG A 278 -17.55 -24.06 -13.62
CA ARG A 278 -18.31 -23.27 -14.59
C ARG A 278 -17.38 -22.70 -15.65
N THR A 279 -17.87 -22.64 -16.88
CA THR A 279 -17.23 -21.88 -17.97
C THR A 279 -18.15 -20.73 -18.38
N MET A 280 -17.60 -19.55 -18.65
CA MET A 280 -18.34 -18.38 -19.09
C MET A 280 -17.47 -17.43 -19.93
N PRO A 281 -18.03 -16.59 -20.81
CA PRO A 281 -17.23 -15.61 -21.54
C PRO A 281 -16.44 -14.69 -20.61
N ALA A 282 -15.14 -14.53 -20.84
CA ALA A 282 -14.28 -13.70 -19.99
C ALA A 282 -14.78 -12.25 -19.93
N GLN A 283 -15.28 -11.72 -21.04
CA GLN A 283 -15.89 -10.39 -21.13
C GLN A 283 -17.07 -10.19 -20.18
N ASN A 284 -17.87 -11.22 -19.91
CA ASN A 284 -18.98 -11.11 -18.98
C ASN A 284 -18.48 -10.92 -17.55
N LEU A 285 -17.44 -11.66 -17.16
CA LEU A 285 -16.82 -11.48 -15.85
C LEU A 285 -16.11 -10.12 -15.75
N TRP A 286 -15.41 -9.70 -16.80
CA TRP A 286 -14.82 -8.36 -16.91
C TRP A 286 -15.85 -7.26 -16.68
N ASN A 287 -16.99 -7.30 -17.38
CA ASN A 287 -18.05 -6.32 -17.23
C ASN A 287 -18.62 -6.32 -15.79
N ILE A 288 -18.77 -7.47 -15.14
CA ILE A 288 -19.21 -7.54 -13.74
C ILE A 288 -18.22 -6.83 -12.81
N ILE A 289 -16.91 -7.04 -13.00
CA ILE A 289 -15.85 -6.37 -12.22
C ILE A 289 -15.92 -4.86 -12.46
N MET A 290 -15.86 -4.44 -13.72
CA MET A 290 -15.80 -3.03 -14.10
C MET A 290 -17.04 -2.27 -13.64
N THR A 291 -18.25 -2.83 -13.78
CA THR A 291 -19.47 -2.21 -13.24
C THR A 291 -19.38 -2.07 -11.72
N SER A 292 -18.92 -3.10 -11.00
CA SER A 292 -18.76 -2.99 -9.54
C SER A 292 -17.77 -1.89 -9.15
N THR A 293 -16.61 -1.84 -9.80
CA THR A 293 -15.59 -0.83 -9.48
C THR A 293 -16.02 0.58 -9.91
N TYR A 294 -16.77 0.71 -11.00
CA TYR A 294 -17.32 1.99 -11.44
C TYR A 294 -18.39 2.54 -10.48
N ASP A 295 -19.21 1.66 -9.90
CA ASP A 295 -20.30 2.03 -9.00
C ASP A 295 -19.86 2.17 -7.54
N TYR A 296 -18.94 1.31 -7.07
CA TYR A 296 -18.55 1.12 -5.66
C TYR A 296 -17.04 1.24 -5.40
N ALA A 297 -16.22 1.67 -6.37
CA ALA A 297 -14.73 1.73 -6.30
C ALA A 297 -14.05 0.42 -5.83
N GLU A 298 -14.79 -0.69 -5.84
CA GLU A 298 -14.37 -2.01 -5.38
C GLU A 298 -15.05 -3.12 -6.20
N PRO A 299 -14.39 -4.28 -6.36
CA PRO A 299 -13.09 -4.65 -5.80
C PRO A 299 -11.91 -3.94 -6.49
N GLY A 300 -10.82 -3.81 -5.75
CA GLY A 300 -9.52 -3.41 -6.30
C GLY A 300 -8.95 -4.46 -7.25
N PHE A 301 -7.97 -4.06 -8.05
CA PHE A 301 -7.47 -4.84 -9.17
C PHE A 301 -5.96 -5.06 -9.02
N ILE A 302 -5.56 -6.28 -8.66
CA ILE A 302 -4.15 -6.66 -8.45
C ILE A 302 -3.73 -7.57 -9.59
N LEU A 303 -2.73 -7.16 -10.37
CA LEU A 303 -2.14 -7.96 -11.44
C LEU A 303 -1.13 -8.94 -10.82
N ILE A 304 -1.64 -10.07 -10.34
CA ILE A 304 -0.91 -10.98 -9.43
C ILE A 304 0.28 -11.67 -10.11
N ASP A 305 0.17 -11.93 -11.41
CA ASP A 305 1.27 -12.50 -12.19
C ASP A 305 2.39 -11.48 -12.31
N LYS A 306 2.07 -10.21 -12.62
CA LYS A 306 3.07 -9.14 -12.67
C LYS A 306 3.76 -8.92 -11.32
N VAL A 307 3.00 -8.99 -10.22
CA VAL A 307 3.54 -8.96 -8.85
C VAL A 307 4.56 -10.08 -8.64
N ASN A 308 4.23 -11.32 -8.99
CA ASN A 308 5.10 -12.47 -8.77
C ASN A 308 6.29 -12.53 -9.74
N GLN A 309 6.11 -12.13 -11.01
CA GLN A 309 7.17 -12.06 -12.00
C GLN A 309 8.27 -11.08 -11.58
N MET A 310 7.88 -9.94 -10.99
CA MET A 310 8.78 -8.88 -10.53
C MET A 310 9.21 -9.04 -9.07
N ASN A 311 8.75 -10.09 -8.36
CA ASN A 311 9.15 -10.37 -6.99
C ASN A 311 10.62 -10.82 -6.94
N ASN A 312 11.45 -10.17 -6.14
CA ASN A 312 12.86 -10.55 -6.03
C ASN A 312 13.06 -11.93 -5.36
N ASN A 313 12.09 -12.36 -4.55
CA ASN A 313 12.12 -13.64 -3.83
C ASN A 313 11.30 -14.74 -4.54
N TRP A 314 11.06 -14.60 -5.84
CA TRP A 314 10.24 -15.51 -6.67
C TRP A 314 10.54 -17.02 -6.50
N PHE A 315 11.75 -17.36 -6.05
CA PHE A 315 12.22 -18.74 -5.88
C PHE A 315 11.77 -19.41 -4.57
N CYS A 316 11.34 -18.65 -3.55
CA CYS A 316 11.00 -19.19 -2.23
C CYS A 316 9.62 -18.78 -1.73
N GLU A 317 8.95 -17.84 -2.40
CA GLU A 317 7.64 -17.34 -1.97
C GLU A 317 6.73 -17.06 -3.16
N GLU A 318 5.43 -17.18 -2.92
CA GLU A 318 4.38 -16.79 -3.85
C GLU A 318 3.49 -15.77 -3.17
N ILE A 319 3.27 -14.64 -3.85
CA ILE A 319 2.46 -13.55 -3.34
C ILE A 319 1.03 -13.76 -3.78
N ARG A 320 0.11 -13.72 -2.81
CA ARG A 320 -1.33 -13.98 -3.00
C ARG A 320 -2.23 -12.98 -2.28
N ALA A 321 -1.64 -12.07 -1.53
CA ALA A 321 -2.34 -10.99 -0.86
C ALA A 321 -1.43 -9.76 -0.76
N THR A 322 -2.05 -8.62 -0.49
CA THR A 322 -1.36 -7.38 -0.17
C THR A 322 -1.73 -6.94 1.23
N ASN A 323 -0.97 -6.00 1.79
CA ASN A 323 -1.44 -5.22 2.93
C ASN A 323 -2.73 -4.43 2.57
N PRO A 324 -3.43 -3.84 3.56
CA PRO A 324 -4.69 -3.10 3.37
C PRO A 324 -4.71 -2.01 2.30
N CYS A 325 -3.55 -1.45 1.93
CA CYS A 325 -3.45 -0.32 1.02
C CYS A 325 -2.93 -0.70 -0.39
N GLY A 326 -2.50 -1.95 -0.62
CA GLY A 326 -2.12 -2.46 -1.95
C GLY A 326 -0.67 -2.21 -2.40
N GLU A 327 0.11 -1.45 -1.66
CA GLU A 327 1.51 -1.10 -1.97
C GLU A 327 2.54 -2.17 -1.60
N GLN A 328 2.19 -3.06 -0.67
CA GLN A 328 3.03 -4.17 -0.24
C GLN A 328 2.31 -5.50 -0.49
N PRO A 329 2.45 -6.05 -1.70
CA PRO A 329 2.26 -7.47 -1.93
C PRO A 329 3.28 -8.25 -1.11
N LEU A 330 2.81 -9.07 -0.18
CA LEU A 330 3.65 -9.74 0.82
C LEU A 330 3.37 -11.24 0.84
N PRO A 331 4.39 -12.06 1.16
CA PRO A 331 4.19 -13.49 1.36
C PRO A 331 3.36 -13.75 2.63
N PRO A 332 2.91 -15.00 2.85
CA PRO A 332 2.34 -15.40 4.12
C PRO A 332 3.22 -14.96 5.32
N TYR A 333 2.59 -14.35 6.33
CA TYR A 333 3.26 -13.73 7.50
C TYR A 333 4.19 -12.55 7.21
N GLY A 334 4.30 -12.09 5.96
CA GLY A 334 5.14 -10.96 5.59
C GLY A 334 4.72 -9.66 6.28
N ALA A 335 5.70 -8.79 6.53
CA ALA A 335 5.53 -7.55 7.28
C ALA A 335 5.83 -6.29 6.44
N CYS A 336 5.03 -5.24 6.65
CA CYS A 336 5.08 -3.97 5.93
C CYS A 336 5.91 -2.93 6.72
N LEU A 337 7.24 -2.97 6.54
CA LEU A 337 8.16 -1.95 7.07
C LEU A 337 8.29 -0.83 6.03
N LEU A 338 7.82 0.37 6.36
CA LEU A 338 7.72 1.48 5.41
C LEU A 338 8.43 2.76 5.87
N GLY A 339 8.79 3.58 4.89
CA GLY A 339 9.26 4.95 5.08
C GLY A 339 9.06 5.77 3.81
N SER A 340 8.98 7.09 3.93
CA SER A 340 8.84 7.98 2.76
C SER A 340 9.82 9.14 2.83
N ILE A 341 10.38 9.50 1.68
CA ILE A 341 11.18 10.72 1.54
C ILE A 341 10.29 11.87 1.06
N ASN A 342 10.30 12.99 1.78
CA ASN A 342 9.62 14.21 1.37
C ASN A 342 10.41 14.93 0.27
N LEU A 343 9.95 14.82 -0.97
CA LEU A 343 10.64 15.36 -2.13
C LEU A 343 10.78 16.89 -2.11
N THR A 344 9.88 17.61 -1.43
CA THR A 344 9.88 19.07 -1.43
C THR A 344 11.11 19.67 -0.75
N LYS A 345 11.79 18.89 0.12
CA LYS A 345 13.04 19.30 0.81
C LYS A 345 14.24 19.44 -0.12
N PHE A 346 14.17 18.89 -1.33
CA PHE A 346 15.28 18.87 -2.28
C PHE A 346 15.11 19.87 -3.41
N VAL A 347 14.01 20.62 -3.48
CA VAL A 347 13.89 21.70 -4.46
C VAL A 347 14.69 22.91 -4.01
N ARG A 348 15.42 23.53 -4.95
CA ARG A 348 16.17 24.77 -4.78
C ARG A 348 15.58 25.83 -5.72
N ASN A 349 15.56 27.08 -5.28
CA ASN A 349 14.97 28.21 -6.00
C ASN A 349 13.54 27.93 -6.54
N PRO A 350 12.62 27.42 -5.69
CA PRO A 350 11.32 26.94 -6.15
C PRO A 350 10.52 28.07 -6.82
N PHE A 351 9.71 27.70 -7.82
CA PHE A 351 8.84 28.60 -8.58
C PHE A 351 9.56 29.65 -9.43
N THR A 352 10.84 29.44 -9.73
CA THR A 352 11.63 30.32 -10.62
C THR A 352 12.16 29.53 -11.81
N ASP A 353 12.56 30.24 -12.86
CA ASP A 353 13.20 29.63 -14.05
C ASP A 353 14.54 28.94 -13.74
N THR A 354 15.07 29.12 -12.52
CA THR A 354 16.29 28.48 -12.02
C THR A 354 16.01 27.37 -11.00
N ALA A 355 14.75 26.96 -10.87
CA ALA A 355 14.35 25.88 -9.97
C ALA A 355 15.02 24.56 -10.38
N PHE A 356 15.58 23.84 -9.41
CA PHE A 356 16.16 22.53 -9.66
C PHE A 356 16.03 21.60 -8.45
N PHE A 357 16.18 20.29 -8.70
CA PHE A 357 16.17 19.27 -7.67
C PHE A 357 17.60 18.86 -7.26
N ASP A 358 17.88 18.92 -5.95
CA ASP A 358 19.18 18.60 -5.35
C ASP A 358 19.36 17.09 -5.19
N TRP A 359 19.77 16.45 -6.28
CA TRP A 359 20.03 15.01 -6.34
C TRP A 359 21.09 14.53 -5.34
N GLY A 360 22.07 15.37 -4.99
CA GLY A 360 23.11 15.02 -4.03
C GLY A 360 22.56 14.87 -2.62
N ALA A 361 21.79 15.86 -2.17
CA ALA A 361 21.11 15.80 -0.87
C ALA A 361 20.08 14.66 -0.82
N TYR A 362 19.33 14.45 -1.92
CA TYR A 362 18.35 13.36 -2.02
C TYR A 362 19.00 11.99 -1.79
N ARG A 363 20.06 11.68 -2.55
CA ARG A 363 20.79 10.40 -2.41
C ARG A 363 21.37 10.21 -1.01
N ASN A 364 21.88 11.28 -0.38
CA ASN A 364 22.40 11.17 0.97
C ASN A 364 21.30 10.80 1.98
N VAL A 365 20.11 11.42 1.87
CA VAL A 365 18.95 11.08 2.72
C VAL A 365 18.49 9.65 2.45
N VAL A 366 18.38 9.21 1.19
CA VAL A 366 18.04 7.82 0.83
C VAL A 366 18.99 6.84 1.51
N SER A 367 20.31 7.08 1.41
CA SER A 367 21.32 6.17 1.96
C SER A 367 21.22 6.04 3.49
N ILE A 368 21.15 7.18 4.20
CA ILE A 368 21.03 7.16 5.67
C ILE A 368 19.70 6.53 6.09
N PHE A 369 18.62 6.86 5.39
CA PHE A 369 17.30 6.33 5.72
C PHE A 369 17.19 4.82 5.45
N THR A 370 17.92 4.29 4.46
CA THR A 370 18.02 2.85 4.20
C THR A 370 18.55 2.12 5.43
N ARG A 371 19.60 2.65 6.07
CA ARG A 371 20.14 2.10 7.32
C ARG A 371 19.15 2.21 8.48
N MET A 372 18.42 3.33 8.58
CA MET A 372 17.38 3.48 9.61
C MET A 372 16.29 2.40 9.47
N LEU A 373 15.82 2.13 8.25
CA LEU A 373 14.81 1.09 8.00
C LEU A 373 15.38 -0.31 8.28
N ASP A 374 16.65 -0.59 7.98
CA ASP A 374 17.31 -1.84 8.38
C ASP A 374 17.31 -2.03 9.91
N ASN A 375 17.54 -0.96 10.68
CA ASN A 375 17.51 -1.03 12.14
C ASN A 375 16.08 -1.22 12.69
N VAL A 376 15.05 -0.74 12.00
CA VAL A 376 13.64 -0.96 12.42
C VAL A 376 13.29 -2.44 12.44
N VAL A 377 13.91 -3.26 11.58
CA VAL A 377 13.73 -4.72 11.57
C VAL A 377 13.97 -5.33 12.96
N GLU A 378 14.97 -4.82 13.70
CA GLU A 378 15.35 -5.31 15.03
C GLU A 378 14.34 -4.95 16.14
N ILE A 379 13.54 -3.89 15.94
CA ILE A 379 12.56 -3.38 16.91
C ILE A 379 11.11 -3.51 16.42
N ASN A 380 10.85 -4.50 15.56
CA ASN A 380 9.55 -4.69 14.90
C ASN A 380 8.39 -4.85 15.89
N GLN A 381 8.60 -5.56 17.01
CA GLN A 381 7.57 -5.88 18.02
C GLN A 381 6.30 -6.52 17.42
N LEU A 382 6.46 -7.33 16.37
CA LEU A 382 5.38 -8.13 15.79
C LEU A 382 4.93 -9.20 16.78
N PRO A 383 3.62 -9.48 16.92
CA PRO A 383 3.12 -10.38 17.96
C PRO A 383 3.36 -11.87 17.65
N LEU A 384 3.38 -12.26 16.37
CA LEU A 384 3.54 -13.66 15.97
C LEU A 384 5.00 -13.99 15.65
N GLU A 385 5.44 -15.20 16.00
CA GLU A 385 6.81 -15.64 15.75
C GLU A 385 7.12 -15.77 14.26
N GLN A 386 6.15 -16.24 13.48
CA GLN A 386 6.27 -16.39 12.03
C GLN A 386 6.47 -15.03 11.35
N GLN A 387 5.78 -13.99 11.82
CA GLN A 387 5.95 -12.61 11.33
C GLN A 387 7.34 -12.07 11.66
N ARG A 388 7.84 -12.34 12.88
CA ARG A 388 9.20 -11.99 13.30
C ARG A 388 10.24 -12.72 12.47
N HIS A 389 10.04 -14.01 12.21
CA HIS A 389 10.91 -14.79 11.36
C HIS A 389 10.99 -14.20 9.95
N GLU A 390 9.85 -13.96 9.30
CA GLU A 390 9.79 -13.42 7.94
C GLU A 390 10.55 -12.08 7.79
N ILE A 391 10.31 -11.14 8.70
CA ILE A 391 10.98 -9.83 8.63
C ILE A 391 12.49 -9.93 8.91
N MET A 392 12.92 -10.80 9.83
CA MET A 392 14.34 -10.98 10.15
C MET A 392 15.10 -11.76 9.07
N HIS A 393 14.44 -12.74 8.46
CA HIS A 393 15.00 -13.65 7.46
C HIS A 393 15.24 -12.96 6.11
N LYS A 394 14.29 -12.12 5.69
CA LYS A 394 14.30 -11.46 4.38
C LYS A 394 14.64 -9.96 4.44
N ARG A 395 14.52 -9.37 5.63
CA ARG A 395 14.80 -7.95 5.93
C ARG A 395 14.12 -7.00 4.95
N ARG A 396 12.92 -7.37 4.46
CA ARG A 396 12.14 -6.61 3.48
C ARG A 396 11.72 -5.27 4.09
N HIS A 397 11.94 -4.19 3.35
CA HIS A 397 11.32 -2.90 3.63
C HIS A 397 10.85 -2.23 2.34
N GLY A 398 10.07 -1.16 2.49
CA GLY A 398 9.57 -0.35 1.40
C GLY A 398 9.80 1.13 1.66
N MET A 399 10.83 1.67 1.04
CA MET A 399 11.04 3.11 0.95
C MET A 399 10.27 3.64 -0.25
N GLY A 400 9.46 4.65 0.00
CA GLY A 400 8.79 5.43 -1.03
C GLY A 400 9.12 6.90 -0.91
N PHE A 401 8.29 7.72 -1.51
CA PHE A 401 8.37 9.16 -1.40
C PHE A 401 6.97 9.78 -1.36
N LEU A 402 6.91 11.01 -0.88
CA LEU A 402 5.72 11.85 -0.87
C LEU A 402 6.03 13.23 -1.42
N GLY A 403 4.99 14.01 -1.71
CA GLY A 403 5.11 15.36 -2.20
C GLY A 403 5.53 15.44 -3.66
N LEU A 404 5.25 14.41 -4.47
CA LEU A 404 5.55 14.42 -5.89
C LEU A 404 4.83 15.58 -6.60
N GLY A 405 3.51 15.69 -6.43
CA GLY A 405 2.70 16.78 -6.97
C GLY A 405 3.23 18.15 -6.53
N SER A 406 3.46 18.33 -5.23
CA SER A 406 4.04 19.57 -4.68
C SER A 406 5.39 19.91 -5.31
N THR A 407 6.27 18.91 -5.46
CA THR A 407 7.62 19.08 -6.02
C THR A 407 7.56 19.47 -7.49
N LEU A 408 6.68 18.85 -8.27
CA LEU A 408 6.45 19.21 -9.67
C LEU A 408 5.99 20.66 -9.80
N THR A 409 5.02 21.09 -8.97
CA THR A 409 4.57 22.49 -8.94
C THR A 409 5.73 23.45 -8.58
N MET A 410 6.57 23.09 -7.61
CA MET A 410 7.73 23.88 -7.22
C MET A 410 8.82 23.95 -8.31
N LEU A 411 8.87 22.96 -9.21
CA LEU A 411 9.72 22.93 -10.40
C LEU A 411 9.02 23.53 -11.65
N GLN A 412 7.82 24.10 -11.50
CA GLN A 412 6.99 24.63 -12.59
C GLN A 412 6.61 23.59 -13.65
N HIS A 413 6.51 22.31 -13.27
CA HIS A 413 6.05 21.23 -14.14
C HIS A 413 4.58 20.93 -13.88
N LYS A 414 3.79 20.80 -14.96
CA LYS A 414 2.40 20.33 -14.86
C LYS A 414 2.38 18.83 -14.62
N TYR A 415 1.59 18.37 -13.66
CA TYR A 415 1.43 16.95 -13.38
C TYR A 415 0.84 16.23 -14.61
N GLY A 416 1.43 15.09 -14.99
CA GLY A 416 1.04 14.34 -16.19
C GLY A 416 1.68 14.85 -17.50
N SER A 417 2.49 15.91 -17.47
CA SER A 417 3.34 16.33 -18.60
C SER A 417 4.51 15.37 -18.83
N ILE A 418 5.15 15.46 -20.00
CA ILE A 418 6.34 14.66 -20.34
C ILE A 418 7.47 14.89 -19.33
N GLU A 419 7.68 16.15 -18.94
CA GLU A 419 8.67 16.56 -17.93
C GLU A 419 8.36 15.92 -16.58
N SER A 420 7.09 15.92 -16.16
CA SER A 420 6.69 15.29 -14.89
C SER A 420 6.85 13.77 -14.88
N ILE A 421 6.58 13.11 -16.01
CA ILE A 421 6.74 11.67 -16.19
C ILE A 421 8.23 11.31 -16.10
N GLY A 422 9.09 12.03 -16.83
CA GLY A 422 10.53 11.83 -16.79
C GLY A 422 11.12 12.08 -15.41
N PHE A 423 10.69 13.15 -14.73
CA PHE A 423 11.10 13.42 -13.35
C PHE A 423 10.68 12.31 -12.38
N THR A 424 9.44 11.81 -12.51
CA THR A 424 8.91 10.74 -11.65
C THR A 424 9.73 9.46 -11.80
N GLU A 425 10.05 9.07 -13.04
CA GLU A 425 10.91 7.91 -13.30
C GLU A 425 12.31 8.11 -12.69
N GLN A 426 12.91 9.29 -12.90
CA GLN A 426 14.26 9.58 -12.40
C GLN A 426 14.33 9.56 -10.86
N VAL A 427 13.35 10.14 -10.15
CA VAL A 427 13.31 10.10 -8.69
C VAL A 427 13.20 8.66 -8.18
N ALA A 428 12.33 7.84 -8.78
CA ALA A 428 12.18 6.45 -8.40
C ALA A 428 13.46 5.64 -8.69
N GLN A 429 14.12 5.89 -9.83
CA GLN A 429 15.38 5.26 -10.21
C GLN A 429 16.51 5.60 -9.22
N GLU A 430 16.69 6.88 -8.91
CA GLU A 430 17.75 7.35 -7.98
C GLU A 430 17.55 6.79 -6.57
N MET A 431 16.29 6.66 -6.12
CA MET A 431 15.94 5.99 -4.87
C MET A 431 16.38 4.52 -4.89
N ALA A 432 15.98 3.79 -5.93
CA ALA A 432 16.27 2.36 -6.06
C ALA A 432 17.79 2.11 -6.13
N VAL A 433 18.49 2.78 -7.04
CA VAL A 433 19.94 2.63 -7.23
C VAL A 433 20.70 2.95 -5.96
N THR A 434 20.38 4.07 -5.30
CA THR A 434 21.04 4.47 -4.06
C THR A 434 20.75 3.46 -2.94
N GLY A 435 19.49 3.04 -2.82
CA GLY A 435 19.07 2.00 -1.89
C GLY A 435 19.87 0.71 -2.02
N TRP A 436 19.96 0.15 -3.23
CA TRP A 436 20.71 -1.08 -3.48
C TRP A 436 22.22 -0.94 -3.22
N LYS A 437 22.82 0.22 -3.52
CA LYS A 437 24.21 0.52 -3.16
C LYS A 437 24.40 0.53 -1.64
N SER A 438 23.54 1.25 -0.92
CA SER A 438 23.55 1.26 0.55
C SER A 438 23.29 -0.12 1.15
N GLY A 439 22.44 -0.94 0.51
CA GLY A 439 22.17 -2.31 0.93
C GLY A 439 23.39 -3.22 0.78
N LEU A 440 24.21 -3.03 -0.25
CA LEU A 440 25.47 -3.76 -0.44
C LEU A 440 26.50 -3.33 0.61
N ASP A 441 26.63 -2.03 0.86
CA ASP A 441 27.53 -1.50 1.90
C ASP A 441 27.14 -2.03 3.29
N LEU A 442 25.85 -2.04 3.61
CA LEU A 442 25.32 -2.62 4.84
C LEU A 442 25.55 -4.13 4.91
N ALA A 443 25.52 -4.85 3.79
CA ALA A 443 25.81 -6.28 3.77
C ALA A 443 27.28 -6.56 4.10
N ALA A 444 28.20 -5.73 3.59
CA ALA A 444 29.62 -5.84 3.91
C ALA A 444 29.90 -5.55 5.40
N GLU A 445 29.15 -4.64 6.01
CA GLU A 445 29.32 -4.23 7.40
C GLU A 445 28.59 -5.15 8.41
N LYS A 446 27.32 -5.46 8.15
CA LYS A 446 26.40 -6.15 9.08
C LYS A 446 26.02 -7.56 8.64
N GLY A 447 26.47 -8.01 7.46
CA GLY A 447 26.06 -9.26 6.81
C GLY A 447 24.82 -9.08 5.91
N SER A 448 24.69 -9.93 4.89
CA SER A 448 23.51 -9.96 4.02
C SER A 448 22.26 -10.45 4.77
N ALA A 449 21.07 -10.27 4.17
CA ALA A 449 19.87 -10.94 4.67
C ALA A 449 20.11 -12.47 4.75
N PRO A 450 19.69 -13.17 5.82
CA PRO A 450 19.93 -14.61 5.99
C PRO A 450 19.58 -15.45 4.76
N ILE A 451 18.45 -15.16 4.12
CA ILE A 451 17.99 -15.87 2.92
C ILE A 451 18.97 -15.85 1.75
N MET A 452 19.86 -14.85 1.67
CA MET A 452 20.86 -14.72 0.60
C MET A 452 21.90 -15.84 0.63
N GLU A 453 22.20 -16.37 1.81
CA GLU A 453 23.22 -17.40 2.02
C GLU A 453 22.65 -18.83 2.06
N GLU A 454 21.34 -18.97 2.05
CA GLU A 454 20.66 -20.27 1.99
C GLU A 454 20.75 -20.88 0.59
N SER A 455 20.56 -22.20 0.51
CA SER A 455 20.59 -22.94 -0.77
C SER A 455 19.23 -23.56 -1.04
N PHE A 456 18.69 -23.28 -2.22
CA PHE A 456 17.37 -23.70 -2.66
C PHE A 456 17.50 -24.79 -3.71
N ILE A 457 16.65 -25.80 -3.61
CA ILE A 457 16.57 -26.88 -4.60
C ILE A 457 15.83 -26.35 -5.82
N VAL A 458 16.43 -26.46 -6.99
CA VAL A 458 15.83 -26.05 -8.25
C VAL A 458 14.67 -26.98 -8.60
N THR A 459 13.49 -26.41 -8.77
CA THR A 459 12.26 -27.14 -9.09
C THR A 459 11.85 -26.96 -10.55
N ALA A 460 10.94 -27.80 -11.05
CA ALA A 460 10.38 -27.68 -12.40
C ALA A 460 9.68 -26.31 -12.60
N LYS A 461 8.96 -25.83 -11.58
CA LYS A 461 8.34 -24.49 -11.58
C LYS A 461 9.38 -23.38 -11.77
N MET A 462 10.53 -23.48 -11.12
CA MET A 462 11.59 -22.47 -11.27
C MET A 462 12.15 -22.43 -12.70
N LEU A 463 12.42 -23.59 -13.29
CA LEU A 463 12.90 -23.66 -14.67
C LEU A 463 11.85 -23.18 -15.69
N ARG A 464 10.55 -23.43 -15.44
CA ARG A 464 9.44 -22.88 -16.24
C ARG A 464 9.38 -21.35 -16.15
N GLN A 465 9.54 -20.80 -14.95
CA GLN A 465 9.45 -19.36 -14.71
C GLN A 465 10.70 -18.59 -15.17
N ARG A 466 11.87 -19.24 -15.12
CA ARG A 466 13.19 -18.68 -15.49
C ARG A 466 13.94 -19.65 -16.40
N PRO A 467 13.52 -19.78 -17.68
CA PRO A 467 14.15 -20.69 -18.63
C PRO A 467 15.64 -20.40 -18.82
N GLU A 468 16.08 -19.16 -18.63
CA GLU A 468 17.50 -18.78 -18.68
C GLU A 468 18.38 -19.54 -17.67
N MET A 469 17.82 -20.08 -16.58
CA MET A 469 18.57 -20.93 -15.65
C MET A 469 19.08 -22.21 -16.33
N ALA A 470 18.27 -22.81 -17.20
CA ALA A 470 18.64 -24.00 -17.95
C ALA A 470 19.73 -23.69 -18.99
N GLU A 471 19.68 -22.50 -19.61
CA GLU A 471 20.70 -22.01 -20.54
C GLU A 471 22.06 -21.83 -19.84
N ASP A 472 22.05 -21.42 -18.57
CA ASP A 472 23.23 -21.36 -17.69
C ASP A 472 23.70 -22.75 -17.18
N GLY A 473 23.04 -23.84 -17.60
CA GLY A 473 23.39 -25.21 -17.26
C GLY A 473 22.84 -25.72 -15.92
N ILE A 474 21.95 -24.97 -15.27
CA ILE A 474 21.30 -25.37 -14.02
C ILE A 474 20.20 -26.40 -14.31
N LYS A 475 20.18 -27.49 -13.55
CA LYS A 475 19.27 -28.62 -13.74
C LYS A 475 18.31 -28.80 -12.56
N LEU A 476 17.22 -29.53 -12.81
CA LEU A 476 16.28 -29.96 -11.79
C LEU A 476 17.03 -30.69 -10.66
N GLY A 477 16.79 -30.29 -9.41
CA GLY A 477 17.44 -30.87 -8.23
C GLY A 477 18.77 -30.23 -7.83
N ASP A 478 19.36 -29.37 -8.68
CA ASP A 478 20.55 -28.61 -8.30
C ASP A 478 20.27 -27.69 -7.11
N LYS A 479 21.31 -27.36 -6.34
CA LYS A 479 21.22 -26.42 -5.22
C LYS A 479 21.87 -25.10 -5.59
N VAL A 480 21.09 -24.02 -5.56
CA VAL A 480 21.56 -22.66 -5.92
C VAL A 480 21.38 -21.74 -4.72
N LYS A 481 22.36 -20.85 -4.50
CA LYS A 481 22.30 -19.88 -3.39
C LYS A 481 21.22 -18.83 -3.61
N GLY A 482 20.57 -18.39 -2.54
CA GLY A 482 19.54 -17.35 -2.55
C GLY A 482 20.02 -16.06 -3.24
N LYS A 483 21.24 -15.60 -2.96
CA LYS A 483 21.84 -14.41 -3.62
C LYS A 483 21.96 -14.54 -5.14
N VAL A 484 22.20 -15.75 -5.67
CA VAL A 484 22.27 -15.99 -7.12
C VAL A 484 20.86 -15.97 -7.71
N LEU A 485 19.90 -16.67 -7.08
CA LEU A 485 18.49 -16.70 -7.51
C LEU A 485 17.83 -15.32 -7.46
N HIS A 486 18.15 -14.54 -6.43
CA HIS A 486 17.69 -13.17 -6.24
C HIS A 486 18.32 -12.24 -7.28
N ALA A 487 19.65 -12.10 -7.31
CA ALA A 487 20.28 -11.03 -8.07
C ALA A 487 20.47 -11.34 -9.56
N LYS A 488 20.66 -12.61 -9.95
CA LYS A 488 20.84 -13.00 -11.36
C LYS A 488 19.51 -13.31 -12.07
N TYR A 489 18.55 -13.90 -11.35
CA TYR A 489 17.33 -14.47 -11.95
C TYR A 489 16.03 -13.77 -11.53
N SER A 490 16.06 -12.74 -10.68
CA SER A 490 14.90 -11.83 -10.54
C SER A 490 14.78 -10.93 -11.77
N ARG A 491 13.56 -10.77 -12.30
CA ARG A 491 13.29 -9.84 -13.42
C ARG A 491 13.58 -8.39 -13.04
N TYR A 492 13.30 -8.00 -11.80
CA TYR A 492 13.61 -6.65 -11.32
C TYR A 492 15.13 -6.42 -11.22
N MET A 493 15.88 -7.38 -10.70
CA MET A 493 17.35 -7.24 -10.60
C MET A 493 18.03 -7.30 -11.97
N GLN A 494 17.49 -8.05 -12.93
CA GLN A 494 17.94 -8.02 -14.33
C GLN A 494 17.74 -6.63 -14.95
N GLN A 495 16.62 -5.94 -14.65
CA GLN A 495 16.42 -4.56 -15.08
C GLN A 495 17.45 -3.61 -14.45
N LEU A 496 17.73 -3.76 -13.15
CA LEU A 496 18.77 -2.98 -12.48
C LEU A 496 20.16 -3.24 -13.09
N ALA A 497 20.46 -4.48 -13.47
CA ALA A 497 21.73 -4.86 -14.10
C ALA A 497 21.98 -4.18 -15.45
N ILE A 498 20.94 -3.71 -16.15
CA ILE A 498 21.08 -2.95 -17.40
C ILE A 498 21.82 -1.62 -17.15
N ILE A 499 21.54 -0.96 -16.02
CA ILE A 499 22.10 0.35 -15.69
C ILE A 499 23.24 0.29 -14.67
N GLU A 500 23.25 -0.73 -13.81
CA GLU A 500 24.20 -0.92 -12.72
C GLU A 500 24.75 -2.36 -12.70
N PRO A 501 25.41 -2.83 -13.79
CA PRO A 501 25.86 -4.21 -13.93
C PRO A 501 26.88 -4.63 -12.86
N GLU A 502 27.80 -3.73 -12.49
CA GLU A 502 28.82 -4.01 -11.48
C GLU A 502 28.22 -4.14 -10.07
N LEU A 503 27.18 -3.36 -9.76
CA LEU A 503 26.45 -3.46 -8.50
C LEU A 503 25.79 -4.83 -8.37
N VAL A 504 25.04 -5.24 -9.40
CA VAL A 504 24.36 -6.53 -9.39
C VAL A 504 25.36 -7.69 -9.36
N ALA A 505 26.48 -7.60 -10.08
CA ALA A 505 27.54 -8.60 -10.01
C ALA A 505 28.10 -8.77 -8.58
N LYS A 506 28.31 -7.67 -7.86
CA LYS A 506 28.73 -7.73 -6.45
C LYS A 506 27.66 -8.32 -5.54
N ILE A 507 26.37 -8.02 -5.78
CA ILE A 507 25.27 -8.63 -5.01
C ILE A 507 25.20 -10.14 -5.26
N ILE A 508 25.43 -10.62 -6.49
CA ILE A 508 25.49 -12.06 -6.80
C ILE A 508 26.59 -12.74 -5.98
N GLU A 509 27.75 -12.10 -5.83
CA GLU A 509 28.90 -12.64 -5.10
C GLU A 509 28.70 -12.57 -3.57
N GLN A 510 28.28 -11.42 -3.06
CA GLN A 510 28.35 -11.08 -1.63
C GLN A 510 27.00 -11.14 -0.91
N GLY A 511 25.89 -11.14 -1.65
CA GLY A 511 24.56 -10.88 -1.11
C GLY A 511 24.31 -9.40 -0.82
N VAL A 512 23.11 -9.09 -0.33
CA VAL A 512 22.68 -7.73 0.02
C VAL A 512 21.87 -7.75 1.33
N ARG A 513 21.83 -6.63 2.06
CA ARG A 513 21.26 -6.56 3.41
C ARG A 513 19.76 -6.84 3.46
N PHE A 514 19.02 -6.62 2.38
CA PHE A 514 17.58 -6.80 2.29
C PHE A 514 17.16 -7.33 0.93
N THR A 515 16.02 -8.02 0.88
CA THR A 515 15.52 -8.61 -0.36
C THR A 515 14.70 -7.66 -1.22
N HIS A 516 14.13 -6.61 -0.60
CA HIS A 516 13.32 -5.59 -1.25
C HIS A 516 13.57 -4.24 -0.59
N HIS A 517 13.57 -3.19 -1.40
CA HIS A 517 13.94 -1.84 -1.00
C HIS A 517 12.77 -0.86 -1.01
N SER A 518 11.85 -0.97 -1.97
CA SER A 518 11.04 0.17 -2.41
C SER A 518 9.54 -0.13 -2.51
N SER A 519 8.73 0.79 -2.00
CA SER A 519 7.27 0.71 -2.05
C SER A 519 6.70 2.10 -1.81
N ILE A 520 5.70 2.49 -2.59
CA ILE A 520 5.06 3.80 -2.43
C ILE A 520 3.72 3.59 -1.73
N ALA A 521 3.72 3.89 -0.43
CA ALA A 521 2.55 3.81 0.44
C ALA A 521 1.69 5.07 0.38
N PRO A 522 0.40 4.99 0.74
CA PRO A 522 -0.40 6.20 0.91
C PRO A 522 0.11 6.97 2.13
N THR A 523 0.41 8.25 1.96
CA THR A 523 1.05 9.06 3.00
C THR A 523 0.11 10.06 3.68
N GLY A 524 -1.21 9.98 3.48
CA GLY A 524 -2.20 10.96 3.94
C GLY A 524 -1.93 11.64 5.30
N THR A 525 -1.82 10.86 6.39
CA THR A 525 -1.62 11.44 7.73
C THR A 525 -0.20 11.96 7.95
N ILE A 526 0.83 11.25 7.47
CA ILE A 526 2.23 11.69 7.63
C ILE A 526 2.54 12.89 6.74
N SER A 527 1.92 12.99 5.56
CA SER A 527 2.10 14.11 4.63
C SER A 527 1.48 15.38 5.20
N LEU A 528 0.22 15.30 5.63
CA LEU A 528 -0.47 16.42 6.27
C LEU A 528 0.24 16.89 7.54
N SER A 529 0.73 15.96 8.37
CA SER A 529 1.34 16.32 9.66
C SER A 529 2.83 16.63 9.56
N LEU A 530 3.65 15.67 9.14
CA LEU A 530 5.11 15.74 9.20
C LEU A 530 5.70 16.43 7.97
N ALA A 531 4.99 16.45 6.83
CA ALA A 531 5.39 17.16 5.62
C ALA A 531 4.59 18.45 5.34
N ASN A 532 3.89 18.97 6.36
CA ASN A 532 3.14 20.22 6.30
C ASN A 532 2.15 20.30 5.11
N ASN A 533 1.46 19.17 4.85
CA ASN A 533 0.51 19.01 3.76
C ASN A 533 1.11 19.09 2.35
N ALA A 534 2.31 18.53 2.18
CA ALA A 534 2.76 18.13 0.85
C ALA A 534 1.79 17.11 0.25
N SER A 535 1.75 17.02 -1.08
CA SER A 535 0.89 16.05 -1.77
C SER A 535 1.20 14.62 -1.30
N ASN A 536 0.18 13.77 -1.28
CA ASN A 536 0.35 12.39 -0.80
C ASN A 536 1.15 11.60 -1.84
N GLY A 537 1.98 10.65 -1.37
CA GLY A 537 2.71 9.68 -2.20
C GLY A 537 3.16 10.23 -3.56
N ILE A 538 2.54 9.66 -4.60
CA ILE A 538 2.68 10.13 -5.98
C ILE A 538 1.41 10.78 -6.51
N GLU A 539 0.47 11.12 -5.64
CA GLU A 539 -0.74 11.84 -5.97
C GLU A 539 -0.46 13.33 -6.26
N PRO A 540 -1.22 13.95 -7.20
CA PRO A 540 -1.31 15.40 -7.25
C PRO A 540 -1.97 15.92 -5.96
N SER A 541 -1.85 17.22 -5.71
CA SER A 541 -2.61 17.84 -4.62
C SER A 541 -4.10 17.74 -4.92
N PHE A 542 -4.87 17.25 -3.95
CA PHE A 542 -6.32 17.13 -4.09
C PHE A 542 -6.96 18.51 -4.30
N ALA A 543 -6.61 19.45 -3.43
CA ALA A 543 -6.93 20.87 -3.55
C ALA A 543 -5.84 21.69 -2.87
N HIS A 544 -5.60 22.91 -3.33
CA HIS A 544 -4.58 23.77 -2.75
C HIS A 544 -5.03 24.51 -1.49
N HIS A 545 -6.34 24.73 -1.34
CA HIS A 545 -6.99 25.28 -0.14
C HIS A 545 -8.31 24.54 0.08
N TYR A 546 -8.54 24.06 1.29
CA TYR A 546 -9.79 23.42 1.69
C TYR A 546 -9.97 23.53 3.20
N THR A 547 -11.19 23.27 3.65
CA THR A 547 -11.57 23.39 5.05
C THR A 547 -11.63 22.02 5.72
N ARG A 548 -11.12 21.90 6.94
CA ARG A 548 -11.24 20.67 7.73
C ARG A 548 -11.81 20.93 9.11
N ASN A 549 -12.78 20.10 9.49
CA ASN A 549 -13.31 20.06 10.85
C ASN A 549 -12.34 19.30 11.76
N VAL A 550 -11.67 20.01 12.68
CA VAL A 550 -10.70 19.44 13.62
C VAL A 550 -11.21 19.62 15.05
N ILE A 551 -11.11 18.56 15.86
CA ILE A 551 -11.33 18.67 17.31
C ILE A 551 -10.02 19.15 17.93
N LYS A 552 -9.99 20.40 18.39
CA LYS A 552 -8.83 20.93 19.11
C LYS A 552 -8.72 20.28 20.48
N THR A 553 -7.49 19.96 20.88
CA THR A 553 -7.19 19.39 22.20
C THR A 553 -7.85 20.24 23.30
N GLY A 554 -8.77 19.63 24.06
CA GLY A 554 -9.49 20.30 25.16
C GLY A 554 -10.85 20.93 24.80
N LYS A 555 -11.28 20.90 23.53
CA LYS A 555 -12.64 21.31 23.12
C LYS A 555 -13.50 20.09 22.76
N LYS A 556 -14.80 20.16 23.04
CA LYS A 556 -15.79 19.14 22.65
C LYS A 556 -16.34 19.37 21.23
N SER A 557 -16.31 20.60 20.71
CA SER A 557 -16.81 20.95 19.38
C SER A 557 -15.70 20.94 18.31
N LYS A 558 -16.08 20.54 17.09
CA LYS A 558 -15.23 20.64 15.89
C LYS A 558 -15.11 22.10 15.46
N GLU A 559 -13.89 22.56 15.20
CA GLU A 559 -13.64 23.86 14.57
C GLU A 559 -13.27 23.65 13.10
N SER A 560 -13.83 24.52 12.27
CA SER A 560 -13.49 24.65 10.86
C SER A 560 -12.15 25.37 10.74
N VAL A 561 -11.12 24.71 10.20
CA VAL A 561 -9.78 25.27 10.02
C VAL A 561 -9.37 25.18 8.56
N ASP A 562 -8.85 26.27 8.02
CA ASP A 562 -8.24 26.30 6.70
C ASP A 562 -6.99 25.43 6.65
N VAL A 563 -6.89 24.62 5.61
CA VAL A 563 -5.74 23.79 5.31
C VAL A 563 -5.25 24.14 3.92
N TYR A 564 -3.96 24.42 3.83
CA TYR A 564 -3.30 24.75 2.57
C TYR A 564 -2.34 23.63 2.17
N SER A 565 -2.21 23.37 0.87
CA SER A 565 -1.15 22.53 0.34
C SER A 565 0.23 23.15 0.59
N TYR A 566 1.26 22.32 0.73
CA TYR A 566 2.63 22.80 1.00
C TYR A 566 3.14 23.76 -0.07
N GLU A 567 2.92 23.45 -1.35
CA GLU A 567 3.37 24.27 -2.46
C GLU A 567 2.66 25.63 -2.49
N LEU A 568 1.38 25.72 -2.07
CA LEU A 568 0.71 27.01 -1.91
C LEU A 568 1.29 27.81 -0.74
N LEU A 569 1.55 27.16 0.41
CA LEU A 569 2.20 27.81 1.54
C LEU A 569 3.59 28.35 1.16
N ALA A 570 4.36 27.54 0.44
CA ALA A 570 5.69 27.92 -0.04
C ALA A 570 5.63 29.06 -1.05
N TYR A 571 4.71 29.01 -2.02
CA TYR A 571 4.54 30.08 -3.00
C TYR A 571 4.11 31.40 -2.36
N ARG A 572 3.21 31.32 -1.36
CA ARG A 572 2.79 32.50 -0.60
C ARG A 572 3.92 33.11 0.21
N ALA A 573 4.77 32.27 0.81
CA ALA A 573 5.90 32.73 1.61
C ALA A 573 7.05 33.32 0.77
N LEU A 574 7.24 32.82 -0.46
CA LEU A 574 8.45 33.11 -1.26
C LEU A 574 8.20 34.02 -2.46
N ILE A 575 7.00 33.99 -3.04
CA ILE A 575 6.70 34.64 -4.33
C ILE A 575 5.57 35.66 -4.19
N ASN A 576 4.40 35.24 -3.69
CA ASN A 576 3.21 36.10 -3.64
C ASN A 576 2.32 35.79 -2.43
N ASP A 577 2.41 36.60 -1.39
CA ASP A 577 1.69 36.46 -0.12
C ASP A 577 0.16 36.58 -0.23
N LYS A 578 -0.36 37.06 -1.36
CA LYS A 578 -1.79 37.16 -1.66
C LYS A 578 -2.31 36.04 -2.55
N ALA A 579 -1.45 35.13 -3.02
CA ALA A 579 -1.84 34.08 -3.95
C ALA A 579 -2.96 33.18 -3.38
N MET A 580 -4.03 32.98 -4.14
CA MET A 580 -5.20 32.20 -3.72
C MET A 580 -5.73 31.35 -4.88
N PRO A 581 -6.13 30.09 -4.64
CA PRO A 581 -6.78 29.26 -5.66
C PRO A 581 -8.03 29.94 -6.22
N TYR A 582 -8.27 29.73 -7.52
CA TYR A 582 -9.45 30.23 -8.25
C TYR A 582 -9.66 31.75 -8.23
N SER A 583 -8.66 32.54 -7.82
CA SER A 583 -8.80 33.99 -7.83
C SER A 583 -8.86 34.54 -9.27
N THR A 584 -9.88 35.36 -9.54
CA THR A 584 -10.03 36.10 -10.81
C THR A 584 -9.25 37.41 -10.84
N ASN A 585 -8.71 37.83 -9.69
CA ASN A 585 -7.82 38.99 -9.62
C ASN A 585 -6.40 38.56 -10.02
N GLU A 586 -5.85 39.17 -11.07
CA GLU A 586 -4.51 38.88 -11.59
C GLU A 586 -3.41 39.00 -10.53
N GLU A 587 -3.53 39.88 -9.53
CA GLU A 587 -2.55 40.01 -8.44
C GLU A 587 -2.50 38.80 -7.49
N ASN A 588 -3.59 38.04 -7.40
CA ASN A 588 -3.74 36.90 -6.48
C ASN A 588 -3.76 35.56 -7.21
N LYS A 589 -3.70 35.58 -8.54
CA LYS A 589 -3.88 34.42 -9.40
C LYS A 589 -2.68 33.47 -9.29
N LEU A 590 -2.98 32.18 -9.22
CA LEU A 590 -1.94 31.15 -9.27
C LEU A 590 -1.49 30.90 -10.71
N PRO A 591 -0.20 30.62 -10.93
CA PRO A 591 0.30 30.14 -12.21
C PRO A 591 -0.39 28.84 -12.66
N ASP A 592 -0.36 28.58 -13.97
CA ASP A 592 -1.05 27.44 -14.59
C ASP A 592 -0.45 26.06 -14.26
N TYR A 593 0.72 26.02 -13.64
CA TYR A 593 1.34 24.81 -13.12
C TYR A 593 0.82 24.39 -11.73
N PHE A 594 -0.05 25.18 -11.09
CA PHE A 594 -0.81 24.76 -9.91
C PHE A 594 -1.98 23.86 -10.30
N ILE A 595 -1.64 22.59 -10.52
CA ILE A 595 -2.57 21.57 -10.97
C ILE A 595 -3.13 20.79 -9.78
N THR A 596 -4.46 20.60 -9.76
CA THR A 596 -5.17 19.79 -8.78
C THR A 596 -5.56 18.42 -9.35
N ALA A 597 -6.06 17.54 -8.51
CA ALA A 597 -6.55 16.22 -8.94
C ALA A 597 -7.68 16.29 -9.98
N ASP A 598 -8.47 17.36 -10.01
CA ASP A 598 -9.58 17.54 -10.95
C ASP A 598 -9.13 17.86 -12.38
N ASP A 599 -7.93 18.43 -12.54
CA ASP A 599 -7.40 18.79 -13.85
C ASP A 599 -6.64 17.63 -14.52
N ILE A 600 -6.53 16.47 -13.85
CA ILE A 600 -5.74 15.32 -14.30
C ILE A 600 -6.63 14.28 -14.93
N THR A 601 -6.29 13.90 -16.17
CA THR A 601 -6.97 12.81 -16.87
C THR A 601 -6.59 11.45 -16.27
N PRO A 602 -7.48 10.43 -16.35
CA PRO A 602 -7.14 9.08 -15.89
C PRO A 602 -5.86 8.50 -16.52
N GLN A 603 -5.61 8.79 -17.80
CA GLN A 603 -4.41 8.34 -18.51
C GLN A 603 -3.15 8.99 -17.95
N GLN A 604 -3.20 10.27 -17.55
CA GLN A 604 -2.08 10.93 -16.87
C GLN A 604 -1.82 10.33 -15.48
N HIS A 605 -2.87 9.96 -14.73
CA HIS A 605 -2.71 9.22 -13.47
C HIS A 605 -1.94 7.91 -13.68
N VAL A 606 -2.34 7.11 -14.67
CA VAL A 606 -1.71 5.82 -15.00
C VAL A 606 -0.28 6.02 -15.50
N ALA A 607 -0.02 7.03 -16.33
CA ALA A 607 1.32 7.32 -16.86
C ALA A 607 2.33 7.66 -15.75
N VAL A 608 1.94 8.50 -14.78
CA VAL A 608 2.81 8.84 -13.64
C VAL A 608 3.04 7.62 -12.74
N GLN A 609 2.02 6.79 -12.52
CA GLN A 609 2.18 5.55 -11.77
C GLN A 609 3.15 4.59 -12.47
N ALA A 610 3.03 4.43 -13.79
CA ALA A 610 3.90 3.57 -14.58
C ALA A 610 5.36 4.03 -14.56
N ALA A 611 5.59 5.34 -14.64
CA ALA A 611 6.92 5.93 -14.54
C ALA A 611 7.62 5.55 -13.22
N ALA A 612 6.91 5.65 -12.09
CA ALA A 612 7.44 5.22 -10.80
C ALA A 612 7.59 3.68 -10.71
N GLN A 613 6.56 2.92 -11.13
CA GLN A 613 6.45 1.48 -10.93
C GLN A 613 7.63 0.70 -11.49
N LYS A 614 8.25 1.20 -12.57
CA LYS A 614 9.45 0.64 -13.19
C LYS A 614 10.57 0.39 -12.17
N TRP A 615 10.75 1.28 -11.21
CA TRP A 615 11.83 1.19 -10.22
C TRP A 615 11.37 0.79 -8.82
N ILE A 616 10.07 0.50 -8.66
CA ILE A 616 9.48 0.01 -7.40
C ILE A 616 9.36 -1.53 -7.42
N ASP A 617 10.20 -2.19 -6.62
CA ASP A 617 10.26 -3.66 -6.50
C ASP A 617 9.04 -4.28 -5.77
N SER A 618 8.45 -3.62 -4.77
CA SER A 618 7.14 -4.01 -4.23
C SER A 618 5.98 -3.49 -5.11
N SER A 619 5.13 -2.58 -4.65
CA SER A 619 4.03 -2.00 -5.43
C SER A 619 3.78 -0.54 -5.01
N ILE A 620 2.78 0.07 -5.62
CA ILE A 620 2.37 1.45 -5.38
C ILE A 620 0.89 1.46 -4.98
N SER A 621 0.58 2.17 -3.90
CA SER A 621 -0.78 2.59 -3.58
C SER A 621 -0.97 4.00 -4.13
N LYS A 622 -1.77 4.11 -5.18
CA LYS A 622 -2.18 5.37 -5.78
C LYS A 622 -3.63 5.24 -6.22
N THR A 623 -4.42 6.24 -5.89
CA THR A 623 -5.78 6.37 -6.43
C THR A 623 -5.76 7.26 -7.67
N ALA A 624 -6.33 6.77 -8.76
CA ALA A 624 -6.71 7.58 -9.92
C ALA A 624 -8.13 8.11 -9.69
N ASN A 625 -8.27 9.44 -9.56
CA ASN A 625 -9.59 10.05 -9.44
C ASN A 625 -10.24 10.11 -10.81
N ILE A 626 -11.47 9.64 -10.91
CA ILE A 626 -12.22 9.55 -12.15
C ILE A 626 -13.40 10.52 -12.07
N PRO A 627 -13.63 11.35 -13.10
CA PRO A 627 -14.79 12.23 -13.15
C PRO A 627 -16.11 11.48 -12.94
N THR A 628 -17.05 12.11 -12.25
CA THR A 628 -18.37 11.53 -11.98
C THR A 628 -19.11 11.18 -13.27
N ASP A 629 -18.94 11.93 -14.35
CA ASP A 629 -19.59 11.71 -15.65
C ASP A 629 -18.74 10.92 -16.66
N PHE A 630 -17.62 10.31 -16.21
CA PHE A 630 -16.69 9.61 -17.10
C PHE A 630 -17.35 8.40 -17.81
N PRO A 631 -17.23 8.26 -19.13
CA PRO A 631 -17.91 7.18 -19.86
C PRO A 631 -17.49 5.77 -19.41
N PHE A 632 -18.47 4.89 -19.21
CA PHE A 632 -18.22 3.53 -18.70
C PHE A 632 -17.32 2.68 -19.61
N GLU A 633 -17.43 2.81 -20.94
CA GLU A 633 -16.56 2.04 -21.85
C GLU A 633 -15.11 2.54 -21.77
N GLU A 634 -14.88 3.85 -21.72
CA GLU A 634 -13.54 4.43 -21.54
C GLU A 634 -12.95 4.10 -20.16
N PHE A 635 -13.79 3.92 -19.13
CA PHE A 635 -13.34 3.50 -17.80
C PHE A 635 -12.65 2.14 -17.83
N LYS A 636 -13.14 1.20 -18.65
CA LYS A 636 -12.53 -0.13 -18.79
C LYS A 636 -11.10 -0.03 -19.35
N ASP A 637 -10.88 0.92 -20.25
CA ASP A 637 -9.59 1.12 -20.90
C ASP A 637 -8.50 1.58 -19.91
N ILE A 638 -8.86 2.19 -18.78
CA ILE A 638 -7.90 2.55 -17.72
C ILE A 638 -7.19 1.30 -17.18
N TYR A 639 -7.94 0.23 -16.94
CA TYR A 639 -7.38 -1.03 -16.43
C TYR A 639 -6.60 -1.79 -17.51
N MET A 640 -7.03 -1.70 -18.77
CA MET A 640 -6.29 -2.24 -19.90
C MET A 640 -4.96 -1.50 -20.10
N ASP A 641 -4.95 -0.17 -20.02
CA ASP A 641 -3.73 0.63 -20.10
C ASP A 641 -2.80 0.34 -18.91
N ALA A 642 -3.34 0.20 -17.70
CA ALA A 642 -2.56 -0.20 -16.52
C ALA A 642 -1.86 -1.56 -16.73
N TYR A 643 -2.57 -2.53 -17.30
CA TYR A 643 -2.01 -3.83 -17.68
C TYR A 643 -0.91 -3.70 -18.75
N ASP A 644 -1.19 -2.98 -19.84
CA ASP A 644 -0.25 -2.82 -20.96
C ASP A 644 1.03 -2.07 -20.54
N LYS A 645 0.93 -1.15 -19.56
CA LYS A 645 2.09 -0.48 -18.95
C LYS A 645 2.82 -1.32 -17.90
N GLY A 646 2.36 -2.54 -17.62
CA GLY A 646 3.01 -3.46 -16.70
C GLY A 646 2.89 -3.05 -15.23
N LEU A 647 1.80 -2.37 -14.85
CA LEU A 647 1.52 -2.05 -13.45
C LEU A 647 1.26 -3.33 -12.64
N LYS A 648 1.46 -3.25 -11.32
CA LYS A 648 1.17 -4.35 -10.39
C LYS A 648 -0.25 -4.30 -9.84
N GLY A 649 -0.91 -3.15 -9.98
CA GLY A 649 -2.31 -2.94 -9.64
C GLY A 649 -2.76 -1.55 -10.07
N CYS A 650 -4.07 -1.37 -10.11
CA CYS A 650 -4.70 -0.09 -10.44
C CYS A 650 -5.92 0.12 -9.55
N THR A 651 -6.01 1.31 -8.96
CA THR A 651 -7.14 1.71 -8.11
C THR A 651 -7.73 2.99 -8.67
N THR A 652 -9.00 2.93 -9.04
CA THR A 652 -9.78 4.10 -9.45
C THR A 652 -10.75 4.47 -8.35
N PHE A 653 -10.96 5.75 -8.15
CA PHE A 653 -12.06 6.26 -7.34
C PHE A 653 -12.90 7.18 -8.21
N ARG A 654 -14.16 6.79 -8.41
CA ARG A 654 -15.18 7.61 -9.05
C ARG A 654 -16.22 7.94 -7.99
N PHE A 655 -16.50 9.22 -7.77
CA PHE A 655 -17.59 9.60 -6.90
C PHE A 655 -18.92 9.17 -7.54
N ASN A 656 -19.72 8.42 -6.81
CA ASN A 656 -21.05 8.00 -7.22
C ASN A 656 -22.04 8.46 -6.14
N PRO A 657 -22.85 9.51 -6.39
CA PRO A 657 -23.73 10.08 -5.38
C PRO A 657 -24.81 9.10 -4.87
N GLU A 658 -25.12 8.05 -5.64
CA GLU A 658 -26.09 7.01 -5.25
C GLU A 658 -25.52 5.99 -4.26
N VAL A 659 -24.19 5.87 -4.17
CA VAL A 659 -23.49 4.79 -3.44
C VAL A 659 -22.52 5.33 -2.40
N PHE A 660 -21.75 6.36 -2.76
CA PHE A 660 -20.73 6.97 -1.94
C PHE A 660 -21.25 8.21 -1.23
N GLN A 661 -21.29 8.10 0.09
CA GLN A 661 -21.49 9.22 0.99
C GLN A 661 -20.33 9.11 1.99
N GLY A 662 -19.27 9.93 1.84
CA GLY A 662 -18.09 9.82 2.71
C GLY A 662 -16.82 10.64 2.43
N VAL A 663 -16.38 11.34 3.48
CA VAL A 663 -15.07 11.97 3.89
C VAL A 663 -14.44 13.08 3.05
N LEU A 664 -14.38 12.98 1.72
CA LEU A 664 -13.86 14.05 0.84
C LEU A 664 -14.89 14.32 -0.24
N VAL A 665 -16.00 14.93 0.15
CA VAL A 665 -17.06 15.33 -0.76
C VAL A 665 -16.95 16.84 -0.96
N LYS A 666 -16.98 17.31 -2.21
CA LYS A 666 -16.93 18.74 -2.51
C LYS A 666 -18.19 19.42 -1.97
N GLU A 667 -18.10 20.71 -1.67
CA GLU A 667 -19.24 21.47 -1.16
C GLU A 667 -20.39 21.53 -2.19
N GLU A 668 -20.05 21.65 -3.48
CA GLU A 668 -21.01 21.56 -4.60
C GLU A 668 -21.68 20.16 -4.72
N ASP A 669 -20.93 19.08 -4.52
CA ASP A 669 -21.47 17.71 -4.56
C ASP A 669 -22.40 17.43 -3.36
N LEU A 670 -22.04 17.96 -2.18
CA LEU A 670 -22.85 17.92 -0.96
C LEU A 670 -24.16 18.70 -1.13
N GLU A 671 -24.12 19.88 -1.76
CA GLU A 671 -25.29 20.71 -2.05
C GLU A 671 -26.27 20.04 -3.01
N ASN A 672 -25.75 19.31 -3.99
CA ASN A 672 -26.58 18.66 -5.00
C ASN A 672 -27.21 17.35 -4.51
N THR A 673 -26.65 16.70 -3.48
CA THR A 673 -27.13 15.42 -2.95
C THR A 673 -28.23 15.62 -1.89
N THR A 674 -29.39 14.96 -2.07
CA THR A 674 -30.50 14.95 -1.09
C THR A 674 -30.42 13.68 -0.22
N TYR A 675 -30.44 13.85 1.09
CA TYR A 675 -30.42 12.79 2.09
C TYR A 675 -31.82 12.62 2.68
N CYS A 676 -32.26 11.37 2.87
CA CYS A 676 -33.57 11.05 3.39
C CYS A 676 -33.45 10.26 4.71
N PHE A 677 -33.94 10.82 5.81
CA PHE A 677 -33.92 10.21 7.13
C PHE A 677 -35.30 9.65 7.46
N THR A 678 -35.38 8.41 7.93
CA THR A 678 -36.62 7.87 8.49
C THR A 678 -36.67 8.18 9.98
N LEU A 679 -37.69 8.92 10.41
CA LEU A 679 -37.95 9.25 11.80
C LEU A 679 -38.63 8.08 12.53
N GLU A 680 -38.65 8.11 13.87
CA GLU A 680 -39.24 7.04 14.69
C GLU A 680 -40.73 6.81 14.42
N ASP A 681 -41.45 7.85 13.98
CA ASP A 681 -42.86 7.78 13.62
C ASP A 681 -43.10 7.23 12.20
N GLY A 682 -42.03 6.83 11.49
CA GLY A 682 -42.06 6.31 10.13
C GLY A 682 -42.15 7.37 9.04
N SER A 683 -42.18 8.66 9.39
CA SER A 683 -42.10 9.75 8.42
C SER A 683 -40.68 9.96 7.90
N THR A 684 -40.54 10.62 6.75
CA THR A 684 -39.26 10.89 6.11
C THR A 684 -38.92 12.37 6.15
N LEU A 685 -37.71 12.71 6.59
CA LEU A 685 -37.12 14.04 6.49
C LEU A 685 -36.12 14.04 5.33
N GLU A 686 -36.32 14.91 4.34
CA GLU A 686 -35.35 15.15 3.28
C GLU A 686 -34.54 16.42 3.59
N ALA A 687 -33.22 16.36 3.40
CA ALA A 687 -32.33 17.50 3.58
C ALA A 687 -31.16 17.44 2.59
N LYS A 688 -30.73 18.58 2.07
CA LYS A 688 -29.50 18.66 1.27
C LYS A 688 -28.27 18.37 2.12
N GLY A 689 -27.21 17.83 1.52
CA GLY A 689 -26.03 17.34 2.25
C GLY A 689 -25.35 18.37 3.16
N ASN A 690 -25.43 19.65 2.83
CA ASN A 690 -24.89 20.76 3.60
C ASN A 690 -25.88 21.34 4.66
N GLU A 691 -27.16 20.97 4.61
CA GLU A 691 -28.15 21.42 5.58
C GLU A 691 -27.81 20.90 6.97
N LYS A 692 -28.02 21.73 7.99
CA LYS A 692 -27.70 21.35 9.37
C LYS A 692 -28.90 20.73 10.07
N ILE A 693 -28.67 19.55 10.64
CA ILE A 693 -29.65 18.78 11.39
C ILE A 693 -29.14 18.61 12.83
N GLU A 694 -30.00 18.91 13.79
CA GLU A 694 -29.74 18.59 15.20
C GLU A 694 -30.17 17.14 15.47
N TYR A 695 -29.27 16.32 16.01
CA TYR A 695 -29.55 14.94 16.38
C TYR A 695 -28.76 14.58 17.64
N ASP A 696 -29.44 13.98 18.63
CA ASP A 696 -28.87 13.61 19.93
C ASP A 696 -28.12 14.77 20.64
N GLY A 697 -28.63 16.00 20.50
CA GLY A 697 -28.06 17.21 21.12
C GLY A 697 -26.79 17.76 20.43
N GLU A 698 -26.41 17.22 19.28
CA GLU A 698 -25.30 17.71 18.46
C GLU A 698 -25.78 18.19 17.09
N MET A 699 -25.10 19.20 16.54
CA MET A 699 -25.39 19.73 15.20
C MET A 699 -24.50 19.06 14.16
N HIS A 700 -25.13 18.43 13.18
CA HIS A 700 -24.49 17.74 12.07
C HIS A 700 -24.89 18.39 10.75
N THR A 701 -24.11 18.21 9.69
CA THR A 701 -24.67 18.35 8.34
C THR A 701 -25.45 17.08 8.00
N ALA A 702 -26.46 17.16 7.13
CA ALA A 702 -27.27 16.00 6.74
C ALA A 702 -26.40 14.84 6.26
N ALA A 703 -25.39 15.12 5.43
CA ALA A 703 -24.45 14.10 4.99
C ALA A 703 -23.71 13.40 6.14
N ASN A 704 -23.16 14.18 7.07
CA ASN A 704 -22.42 13.64 8.22
C ASN A 704 -23.32 12.88 9.20
N LEU A 705 -24.57 13.33 9.39
CA LEU A 705 -25.52 12.65 10.26
C LEU A 705 -25.94 11.31 9.65
N TYR A 706 -26.25 11.32 8.35
CA TYR A 706 -26.66 10.13 7.63
C TYR A 706 -25.55 9.07 7.64
N ASP A 707 -24.30 9.48 7.41
CA ASP A 707 -23.13 8.61 7.52
C ASP A 707 -22.96 8.08 8.94
N ALA A 708 -23.04 8.93 9.97
CA ALA A 708 -22.87 8.50 11.36
C ALA A 708 -23.96 7.50 11.81
N LEU A 709 -25.20 7.70 11.37
CA LEU A 709 -26.32 6.78 11.59
C LEU A 709 -26.09 5.44 10.86
N LYS A 710 -25.65 5.48 9.59
CA LYS A 710 -25.32 4.29 8.80
C LYS A 710 -24.12 3.53 9.37
N GLU A 711 -23.14 4.23 9.90
CA GLU A 711 -21.95 3.69 10.59
C GLU A 711 -22.26 3.15 11.99
N GLY A 712 -23.47 3.38 12.51
CA GLY A 712 -23.93 2.87 13.80
C GLY A 712 -23.30 3.58 15.00
N TYR A 713 -22.79 4.81 14.82
CA TYR A 713 -22.24 5.61 15.91
C TYR A 713 -23.31 6.04 16.92
N TYR A 714 -24.54 6.22 16.45
CA TYR A 714 -25.72 6.37 17.28
C TYR A 714 -26.44 5.03 17.31
N GLY A 715 -26.14 4.24 18.33
CA GLY A 715 -26.73 2.91 18.49
C GLY A 715 -28.24 2.99 18.67
N LYS A 716 -28.96 2.12 17.95
CA LYS A 716 -30.28 1.67 18.40
C LYS A 716 -30.14 1.12 19.82
N PHE A 717 -30.64 1.85 20.80
CA PHE A 717 -31.00 1.29 22.10
C PHE A 717 -32.45 0.80 22.05
#